data_AF-A0A672IM56-F1
#
_entry.id   AF-A0A672IM56-F1
#
_cell.length_a   1.000
_cell.length_b   1.000
_cell.length_c   1.000
_cell.angle_alpha   90.00
_cell.angle_beta   90.00
_cell.angle_gamma   90.00
#
_symmetry.space_group_name_H-M   'P 1'
#
loop_
_entity.id
_entity.type
_entity.pdbx_description
1 polymer ?
#
loop_
_entity_poly.entity_id
_entity_poly.type
_entity_poly.pdbx_seq_one_letter_code
_entity_poly.pdbx_strand_id
1 'polypeptide(L)'
;MSVVGIDVGFQNCYIAVARSGGIETIANEYSDRCTPACVSLASKNRMIGNAAKSQIITNFKNTVHGFKKFHGRAFDDPFVQAEKPKLPYSLHKLDNGNTGIKVRYLEEDKVFTCEQITGMLLTKLKETSENALKKPVVDCVISVPSFFTDAERRSVFDASQIAGLNCLRLITDTTAVALAYGIYKQDLPTPEERPRNVVFVDMGHSSFQVAITAFNKGKLKVLSTAFDPYLGGRNFDEALVDYFCEEFKSKYKLNVRDNPRAVLRLHQECEKLKKLMSANSSDLPLNIECFMNDIDVSSRMNRGHFEEMCAQYLMRVEMPLKVALEQSSKLSRDDIYAVEIVGGATRIPAIKERIAKFFGKDVSTTLNADEAVARGCALQCAILSPACKVREFSITDVVPFPITLRWKSPTEDGLGECEVFTKMHAAPFSKVITFHKKEPFDLEAFYSNPQELPYPDHRIGCYSVQNVVPQPDGDSSKVKVKVRVNVHGIFSVSGASLIEKQKGDGDDMQIDSEPMVQNEGRGEEQVHGPPILCFLPQRQMIIQDKLVKELNDAKNAVEEYVYDLRDKLCGMYEKYVTQDDSGRLSLMLEDTENWLYEDGEDQPKQVYEEKLDALRRLGQPIYDRHREHEDRPRAFEELGKKLQLYMKFVESYKQKDERFLHLSAEEMSSVEKCVSENMGWMNSRMNAQSKLAPTQDPVVKVADVIVKIQELENVCNPVINKPKPSLEEAPEASDQSAEAHNGPAAAEGKAEAKGNQQTKSGKEMEVD
;
A
#
# COMPACT_ATOMS: atom_id res chain seq x y z
N MET A 1 3.64 -6.24 -13.66
CA MET A 1 2.39 -5.76 -13.04
C MET A 1 2.55 -5.85 -11.54
N SER A 2 2.32 -4.76 -10.83
CA SER A 2 2.47 -4.69 -9.37
C SER A 2 1.16 -5.16 -8.73
N VAL A 3 1.23 -6.08 -7.75
CA VAL A 3 0.05 -6.54 -7.00
C VAL A 3 -0.04 -5.73 -5.72
N VAL A 4 -1.08 -4.90 -5.62
CA VAL A 4 -1.29 -4.00 -4.49
C VAL A 4 -2.73 -4.12 -3.98
N GLY A 5 -2.85 -4.38 -2.68
CA GLY A 5 -4.11 -4.34 -1.95
C GLY A 5 -4.13 -3.16 -1.00
N ILE A 6 -5.19 -2.37 -1.05
CA ILE A 6 -5.34 -1.16 -0.24
C ILE A 6 -6.57 -1.31 0.64
N ASP A 7 -6.35 -1.30 1.95
CA ASP A 7 -7.41 -1.08 2.92
C ASP A 7 -7.57 0.42 3.19
N VAL A 8 -8.70 1.00 2.80
CA VAL A 8 -8.98 2.43 3.02
C VAL A 8 -9.86 2.58 4.26
N GLY A 9 -9.31 2.37 5.47
CA GLY A 9 -10.10 2.52 6.70
C GLY A 9 -10.55 3.96 6.99
N PHE A 10 -11.50 4.13 7.91
CA PHE A 10 -12.04 5.46 8.28
C PHE A 10 -11.04 6.36 9.01
N GLN A 11 -10.04 5.77 9.68
CA GLN A 11 -9.03 6.50 10.46
C GLN A 11 -7.62 6.25 9.93
N ASN A 12 -7.30 4.99 9.60
CA ASN A 12 -6.01 4.58 9.07
C ASN A 12 -6.22 3.69 7.84
N CYS A 13 -5.26 3.71 6.94
CA CYS A 13 -5.18 2.88 5.76
C CYS A 13 -3.97 1.93 5.88
N TYR A 14 -4.10 0.76 5.28
CA TYR A 14 -3.06 -0.26 5.24
C TYR A 14 -2.83 -0.69 3.80
N ILE A 15 -1.58 -0.98 3.46
CA ILE A 15 -1.20 -1.44 2.12
C ILE A 15 -0.53 -2.80 2.26
N ALA A 16 -0.95 -3.75 1.43
CA ALA A 16 -0.25 -5.01 1.26
C ALA A 16 0.17 -5.19 -0.20
N VAL A 17 1.31 -5.85 -0.40
CA VAL A 17 1.89 -6.13 -1.70
C VAL A 17 2.31 -7.58 -1.82
N ALA A 18 2.41 -8.08 -3.05
CA ALA A 18 3.04 -9.37 -3.30
C ALA A 18 4.56 -9.23 -3.39
N ARG A 19 5.30 -9.93 -2.51
CA ARG A 19 6.76 -9.99 -2.50
C ARG A 19 7.24 -11.40 -2.13
N SER A 20 8.30 -11.88 -2.78
CA SER A 20 8.98 -13.14 -2.44
C SER A 20 8.06 -14.37 -2.35
N GLY A 21 7.04 -14.45 -3.20
CA GLY A 21 6.08 -15.56 -3.20
C GLY A 21 5.02 -15.50 -2.10
N GLY A 22 4.95 -14.41 -1.33
CA GLY A 22 3.96 -14.17 -0.29
C GLY A 22 3.31 -12.79 -0.39
N ILE A 23 2.41 -12.51 0.57
CA ILE A 23 1.76 -11.21 0.73
C ILE A 23 2.20 -10.62 2.06
N GLU A 24 2.72 -9.39 2.02
CA GLU A 24 3.15 -8.66 3.20
C GLU A 24 2.60 -7.24 3.19
N THR A 25 2.36 -6.69 4.39
CA THR A 25 2.02 -5.29 4.57
C THR A 25 3.27 -4.44 4.60
N ILE A 26 3.23 -3.28 3.93
CA ILE A 26 4.38 -2.39 3.80
C ILE A 26 4.29 -1.21 4.76
N ALA A 27 5.44 -0.69 5.16
CA ALA A 27 5.54 0.52 5.94
C ALA A 27 5.57 1.77 5.04
N ASN A 28 5.10 2.90 5.57
CA ASN A 28 5.23 4.21 4.95
C ASN A 28 6.60 4.85 5.26
N GLU A 29 6.79 6.10 4.84
CA GLU A 29 8.05 6.83 5.05
C GLU A 29 8.39 7.13 6.53
N TYR A 30 7.43 6.95 7.44
CA TYR A 30 7.62 7.06 8.89
C TYR A 30 7.90 5.70 9.55
N SER A 31 8.11 4.65 8.75
CA SER A 31 8.24 3.26 9.20
C SER A 31 7.00 2.68 9.89
N ASP A 32 5.85 3.36 9.79
CA ASP A 32 4.57 2.86 10.26
C ASP A 32 3.91 1.98 9.20
N ARG A 33 3.34 0.84 9.62
CA ARG A 33 2.52 -0.01 8.72
C ARG A 33 1.14 0.56 8.40
N CYS A 34 0.77 1.66 9.06
CA CYS A 34 -0.51 2.32 8.86
C CYS A 34 -0.27 3.77 8.42
N THR A 35 -1.08 4.23 7.47
CA THR A 35 -1.08 5.63 7.02
C THR A 35 -2.41 6.27 7.42
N PRO A 36 -2.44 7.35 8.23
CA PRO A 36 -3.68 8.02 8.60
C PRO A 36 -4.51 8.46 7.38
N ALA A 37 -5.83 8.24 7.42
CA ALA A 37 -6.78 8.71 6.42
C ALA A 37 -7.06 10.22 6.62
N CYS A 38 -6.03 11.03 6.39
CA CYS A 38 -6.00 12.45 6.69
C CYS A 38 -5.31 13.22 5.56
N VAL A 39 -5.89 14.35 5.16
CA VAL A 39 -5.37 15.25 4.12
C VAL A 39 -5.38 16.68 4.66
N SER A 40 -4.22 17.31 4.74
CA SER A 40 -4.06 18.70 5.15
C SER A 40 -3.71 19.54 3.93
N LEU A 41 -4.48 20.59 3.70
CA LEU A 41 -4.30 21.52 2.59
C LEU A 41 -3.72 22.82 3.19
N ALA A 42 -2.50 23.18 2.77
CA ALA A 42 -1.78 24.33 3.32
C ALA A 42 -1.60 25.44 2.27
N SER A 43 -0.81 26.46 2.62
CA SER A 43 -0.52 27.61 1.75
C SER A 43 0.44 27.30 0.61
N LYS A 44 1.37 26.35 0.78
CA LYS A 44 2.40 26.02 -0.23
C LYS A 44 2.11 24.70 -0.98
N ASN A 45 1.64 23.68 -0.26
CA ASN A 45 1.44 22.33 -0.77
C ASN A 45 0.37 21.57 0.03
N ARG A 46 0.12 20.32 -0.37
CA ARG A 46 -0.72 19.38 0.36
C ARG A 46 0.16 18.45 1.19
N MET A 47 -0.35 18.05 2.35
CA MET A 47 0.24 17.01 3.19
C MET A 47 -0.79 15.90 3.35
N ILE A 48 -0.36 14.65 3.30
CA ILE A 48 -1.25 13.47 3.33
C ILE A 48 -0.66 12.44 4.29
N GLY A 49 -1.51 11.71 5.01
CA GLY A 49 -1.05 10.66 5.93
C GLY A 49 -0.53 11.21 7.25
N ASN A 50 0.63 10.71 7.71
CA ASN A 50 1.26 11.10 8.98
C ASN A 50 1.60 12.60 9.02
N ALA A 51 2.06 13.17 7.90
CA ALA A 51 2.32 14.61 7.79
C ALA A 51 1.05 15.45 8.02
N ALA A 52 -0.08 15.04 7.42
CA ALA A 52 -1.37 15.69 7.63
C ALA A 52 -1.86 15.55 9.08
N LYS A 53 -1.73 14.35 9.66
CA LYS A 53 -2.12 14.08 11.04
C LYS A 53 -1.38 14.97 12.03
N SER A 54 -0.11 15.28 11.78
CA SER A 54 0.69 16.18 12.62
C SER A 54 0.17 17.63 12.58
N GLN A 55 -0.55 18.02 11.52
CA GLN A 55 -1.13 19.35 11.35
C GLN A 55 -2.58 19.47 11.85
N ILE A 56 -3.16 18.40 12.43
CA ILE A 56 -4.59 18.38 12.78
C ILE A 56 -4.98 19.45 13.80
N ILE A 57 -4.07 19.86 14.69
CA ILE A 57 -4.33 20.91 15.69
C ILE A 57 -3.97 22.30 15.14
N THR A 58 -2.80 22.42 14.51
CA THR A 58 -2.26 23.69 14.01
C THR A 58 -3.05 24.23 12.82
N ASN A 59 -3.40 23.36 11.87
CA ASN A 59 -4.14 23.65 10.64
C ASN A 59 -5.54 22.98 10.61
N PHE A 60 -6.24 22.95 11.75
CA PHE A 60 -7.47 22.18 11.93
C PHE A 60 -8.59 22.46 10.90
N LYS A 61 -8.74 23.72 10.45
CA LYS A 61 -9.78 24.10 9.49
C LYS A 61 -9.55 23.55 8.08
N ASN A 62 -8.31 23.23 7.74
CA ASN A 62 -7.91 22.75 6.41
C ASN A 62 -7.33 21.33 6.47
N THR A 63 -7.42 20.67 7.62
CA THR A 63 -7.04 19.26 7.81
C THR A 63 -8.29 18.40 7.84
N VAL A 64 -8.51 17.69 6.73
CA VAL A 64 -9.68 16.88 6.47
C VAL A 64 -9.44 15.45 6.94
N HIS A 65 -10.27 14.97 7.87
CA HIS A 65 -10.29 13.61 8.38
C HIS A 65 -11.74 13.12 8.54
N GLY A 66 -11.98 11.80 8.57
CA GLY A 66 -13.32 11.24 8.72
C GLY A 66 -14.25 11.44 7.51
N PHE A 67 -13.70 11.89 6.37
CA PHE A 67 -14.47 12.21 5.16
C PHE A 67 -15.02 10.99 4.42
N LYS A 68 -14.52 9.77 4.69
CA LYS A 68 -14.98 8.53 4.03
C LYS A 68 -16.50 8.32 4.16
N LYS A 69 -17.14 8.84 5.22
CA LYS A 69 -18.60 8.74 5.40
C LYS A 69 -19.42 9.61 4.44
N PHE A 70 -18.79 10.56 3.75
CA PHE A 70 -19.47 11.50 2.84
C PHE A 70 -19.45 11.06 1.38
N HIS A 71 -18.79 9.93 1.06
CA HIS A 71 -18.83 9.35 -0.28
C HIS A 71 -20.27 9.20 -0.78
N GLY A 72 -20.54 9.65 -2.00
CA GLY A 72 -21.84 9.54 -2.64
C GLY A 72 -23.00 10.33 -1.98
N ARG A 73 -22.82 10.96 -0.81
CA ARG A 73 -23.92 11.58 -0.03
C ARG A 73 -24.32 12.96 -0.51
N ALA A 74 -25.63 13.15 -0.64
CA ALA A 74 -26.25 14.47 -0.77
C ALA A 74 -25.90 15.35 0.44
N PHE A 75 -25.69 16.65 0.20
CA PHE A 75 -25.42 17.59 1.27
C PHE A 75 -26.56 17.65 2.29
N ASP A 76 -27.80 17.54 1.83
CA ASP A 76 -29.00 17.62 2.66
C ASP A 76 -29.35 16.30 3.37
N ASP A 77 -28.52 15.26 3.24
CA ASP A 77 -28.69 14.00 3.99
C ASP A 77 -28.71 14.30 5.51
N PRO A 78 -29.72 13.81 6.27
CA PRO A 78 -29.80 13.99 7.71
C PRO A 78 -28.52 13.58 8.46
N PHE A 79 -27.83 12.54 7.99
CA PHE A 79 -26.56 12.12 8.56
C PHE A 79 -25.47 13.18 8.35
N VAL A 80 -25.36 13.74 7.14
CA VAL A 80 -24.38 14.81 6.83
C VAL A 80 -24.65 16.05 7.66
N GLN A 81 -25.93 16.44 7.79
CA GLN A 81 -26.32 17.59 8.61
C GLN A 81 -26.02 17.37 10.10
N ALA A 82 -26.20 16.16 10.63
CA ALA A 82 -25.89 15.82 12.02
C ALA A 82 -24.38 15.79 12.31
N GLU A 83 -23.54 15.44 11.33
CA GLU A 83 -22.09 15.42 11.48
C GLU A 83 -21.42 16.77 11.26
N LYS A 84 -21.97 17.61 10.37
CA LYS A 84 -21.45 18.95 10.05
C LYS A 84 -21.03 19.80 11.27
N PRO A 85 -21.82 19.94 12.36
CA PRO A 85 -21.41 20.76 13.50
C PRO A 85 -20.27 20.16 14.34
N LYS A 86 -19.94 18.88 14.15
CA LYS A 86 -18.87 18.18 14.89
C LYS A 86 -17.51 18.23 14.18
N LEU A 87 -17.46 18.75 12.95
CA LEU A 87 -16.26 18.77 12.14
C LEU A 87 -15.47 20.07 12.36
N PRO A 88 -14.12 20.00 12.38
CA PRO A 88 -13.27 21.19 12.46
C PRO A 88 -13.22 21.98 11.14
N TYR A 89 -13.56 21.34 10.03
CA TYR A 89 -13.58 21.91 8.68
C TYR A 89 -15.02 22.08 8.15
N SER A 90 -15.16 22.84 7.07
CA SER A 90 -16.49 23.20 6.54
C SER A 90 -16.93 22.28 5.40
N LEU A 91 -18.21 21.90 5.41
CA LEU A 91 -18.87 21.22 4.28
C LEU A 91 -19.56 22.24 3.37
N HIS A 92 -19.68 21.93 2.08
CA HIS A 92 -20.30 22.76 1.05
C HIS A 92 -21.26 21.92 0.19
N LYS A 93 -22.37 22.53 -0.25
CA LYS A 93 -23.31 21.89 -1.19
C LYS A 93 -22.83 22.14 -2.61
N LEU A 94 -22.45 21.07 -3.31
CA LEU A 94 -22.05 21.15 -4.71
C LEU A 94 -23.25 21.43 -5.62
N ASP A 95 -22.99 21.86 -6.87
CA ASP A 95 -24.03 22.18 -7.85
C ASP A 95 -24.95 20.98 -8.16
N ASN A 96 -24.40 19.76 -8.07
CA ASN A 96 -25.16 18.51 -8.24
C ASN A 96 -25.93 18.08 -6.97
N GLY A 97 -25.89 18.87 -5.90
CA GLY A 97 -26.51 18.59 -4.60
C GLY A 97 -25.69 17.71 -3.66
N ASN A 98 -24.56 17.16 -4.09
CA ASN A 98 -23.70 16.31 -3.26
C ASN A 98 -22.88 17.13 -2.24
N THR A 99 -22.32 16.42 -1.26
CA THR A 99 -21.45 16.98 -0.23
C THR A 99 -20.04 17.22 -0.77
N GLY A 100 -19.59 18.47 -0.73
CA GLY A 100 -18.21 18.89 -0.93
C GLY A 100 -17.57 19.37 0.37
N ILE A 101 -16.24 19.52 0.35
CA ILE A 101 -15.42 19.93 1.49
C ILE A 101 -14.74 21.25 1.13
N LYS A 102 -15.00 22.30 1.91
CA LYS A 102 -14.44 23.65 1.71
C LYS A 102 -13.25 23.85 2.62
N VAL A 103 -12.12 24.23 2.04
CA VAL A 103 -10.85 24.51 2.71
C VAL A 103 -10.18 25.74 2.09
N ARG A 104 -9.19 26.31 2.78
CA ARG A 104 -8.31 27.33 2.23
C ARG A 104 -7.00 26.68 1.77
N TYR A 105 -6.78 26.61 0.46
CA TYR A 105 -5.64 25.96 -0.17
C TYR A 105 -4.94 26.92 -1.14
N LEU A 106 -3.62 27.06 -1.03
CA LEU A 106 -2.85 28.08 -1.76
C LEU A 106 -3.44 29.48 -1.56
N GLU A 107 -3.79 29.79 -0.31
CA GLU A 107 -4.38 31.06 0.15
C GLU A 107 -5.79 31.39 -0.39
N GLU A 108 -6.34 30.53 -1.25
CA GLU A 108 -7.67 30.66 -1.85
C GLU A 108 -8.68 29.69 -1.23
N ASP A 109 -9.94 30.08 -1.17
CA ASP A 109 -11.04 29.19 -0.82
C ASP A 109 -11.30 28.20 -1.97
N LYS A 110 -11.17 26.89 -1.69
CA LYS A 110 -11.43 25.82 -2.66
C LYS A 110 -12.40 24.80 -2.09
N VAL A 111 -13.23 24.27 -2.98
CA VAL A 111 -14.17 23.20 -2.67
C VAL A 111 -13.72 21.94 -3.40
N PHE A 112 -13.56 20.86 -2.66
CA PHE A 112 -13.19 19.55 -3.18
C PHE A 112 -14.34 18.57 -2.99
N THR A 113 -14.52 17.66 -3.95
CA THR A 113 -15.42 16.52 -3.76
C THR A 113 -14.77 15.49 -2.83
N CYS A 114 -15.58 14.61 -2.25
CA CYS A 114 -15.06 13.52 -1.42
C CYS A 114 -14.16 12.57 -2.24
N GLU A 115 -14.50 12.35 -3.51
CA GLU A 115 -13.71 11.56 -4.47
C GLU A 115 -12.34 12.18 -4.71
N GLN A 116 -12.26 13.52 -4.82
CA GLN A 116 -10.97 14.21 -4.95
C GLN A 116 -10.11 14.02 -3.71
N ILE A 117 -10.65 14.23 -2.51
CA ILE A 117 -9.91 14.04 -1.24
C ILE A 117 -9.44 12.58 -1.09
N THR A 118 -10.30 11.61 -1.38
CA THR A 118 -9.92 10.19 -1.40
C THR A 118 -8.88 9.90 -2.49
N GLY A 119 -8.96 10.55 -3.65
CA GLY A 119 -7.96 10.46 -4.70
C GLY A 119 -6.59 10.98 -4.27
N MET A 120 -6.54 12.07 -3.48
CA MET A 120 -5.29 12.53 -2.84
C MET A 120 -4.72 11.46 -1.91
N LEU A 121 -5.54 10.89 -1.04
CA LEU A 121 -5.13 9.81 -0.15
C LEU A 121 -4.61 8.59 -0.93
N LEU A 122 -5.34 8.13 -1.96
CA LEU A 122 -4.93 7.01 -2.80
C LEU A 122 -3.65 7.30 -3.59
N THR A 123 -3.41 8.55 -4.00
CA THR A 123 -2.14 8.97 -4.61
C THR A 123 -0.98 8.74 -3.65
N LYS A 124 -1.13 9.12 -2.37
CA LYS A 124 -0.11 8.87 -1.36
C LYS A 124 0.12 7.37 -1.12
N LEU A 125 -0.94 6.57 -1.03
CA LEU A 125 -0.83 5.12 -0.85
C LEU A 125 -0.18 4.44 -2.06
N LYS A 126 -0.44 4.94 -3.28
CA LYS A 126 0.26 4.55 -4.50
C LYS A 126 1.76 4.86 -4.42
N GLU A 127 2.14 6.09 -4.06
CA GLU A 127 3.54 6.50 -3.90
C GLU A 127 4.28 5.62 -2.87
N THR A 128 3.66 5.33 -1.72
CA THR A 128 4.20 4.42 -0.72
C THR A 128 4.42 3.02 -1.29
N SER A 129 3.47 2.52 -2.09
CA SER A 129 3.58 1.23 -2.78
C SER A 129 4.71 1.20 -3.81
N GLU A 130 4.83 2.25 -4.63
CA GLU A 130 5.88 2.39 -5.63
C GLU A 130 7.27 2.48 -4.99
N ASN A 131 7.39 3.21 -3.88
CA ASN A 131 8.63 3.31 -3.12
C ASN A 131 9.05 1.97 -2.49
N ALA A 132 8.09 1.16 -2.04
CA ALA A 132 8.36 -0.17 -1.48
C ALA A 132 8.70 -1.19 -2.57
N LEU A 133 8.01 -1.17 -3.72
CA LEU A 133 8.20 -2.13 -4.81
C LEU A 133 9.34 -1.74 -5.78
N LYS A 134 9.79 -0.48 -5.74
CA LYS A 134 10.72 0.13 -6.71
C LYS A 134 10.24 -0.03 -8.16
N LYS A 135 8.92 -0.02 -8.36
CA LYS A 135 8.23 -0.23 -9.65
C LYS A 135 6.95 0.60 -9.68
N PRO A 136 6.49 1.04 -10.87
CA PRO A 136 5.20 1.71 -11.02
C PRO A 136 4.03 0.83 -10.53
N VAL A 137 3.02 1.48 -9.95
CA VAL A 137 1.79 0.83 -9.49
C VAL A 137 0.62 1.36 -10.31
N VAL A 138 -0.04 0.46 -11.03
CA VAL A 138 -1.18 0.78 -11.89
C VAL A 138 -2.42 0.06 -11.38
N ASP A 139 -2.32 -1.24 -11.17
CA ASP A 139 -3.44 -2.08 -10.75
C ASP A 139 -3.51 -2.20 -9.22
N CYS A 140 -4.72 -2.12 -8.67
CA CYS A 140 -4.97 -2.35 -7.26
C CYS A 140 -6.35 -2.97 -6.99
N VAL A 141 -6.51 -3.49 -5.78
CA VAL A 141 -7.82 -3.83 -5.20
C VAL A 141 -8.00 -3.00 -3.95
N ILE A 142 -9.19 -2.40 -3.80
CA ILE A 142 -9.52 -1.47 -2.72
C ILE A 142 -10.65 -2.05 -1.86
N SER A 143 -10.51 -1.94 -0.54
CA SER A 143 -11.54 -2.36 0.43
C SER A 143 -12.68 -1.34 0.54
N VAL A 144 -13.91 -1.84 0.72
CA VAL A 144 -15.10 -1.03 1.04
C VAL A 144 -15.96 -1.74 2.09
N PRO A 145 -16.68 -0.99 2.96
CA PRO A 145 -17.61 -1.60 3.90
C PRO A 145 -18.73 -2.37 3.20
N SER A 146 -19.25 -3.42 3.84
CA SER A 146 -20.29 -4.28 3.28
C SER A 146 -21.55 -3.51 2.95
N PHE A 147 -21.89 -2.53 3.79
CA PHE A 147 -23.07 -1.67 3.67
C PHE A 147 -22.96 -0.52 2.68
N PHE A 148 -21.82 -0.35 1.98
CA PHE A 148 -21.72 0.69 0.96
C PHE A 148 -22.69 0.40 -0.20
N THR A 149 -23.53 1.40 -0.48
CA THR A 149 -24.48 1.44 -1.59
C THR A 149 -23.77 1.58 -2.94
N ASP A 150 -24.53 1.48 -4.03
CA ASP A 150 -24.03 1.66 -5.40
C ASP A 150 -23.38 3.04 -5.58
N ALA A 151 -24.01 4.10 -5.06
CA ALA A 151 -23.48 5.46 -5.11
C ALA A 151 -22.14 5.60 -4.35
N GLU A 152 -22.06 5.06 -3.14
CA GLU A 152 -20.82 5.07 -2.33
C GLU A 152 -19.70 4.26 -3.01
N ARG A 153 -20.01 3.10 -3.60
CA ARG A 153 -19.05 2.27 -4.34
C ARG A 153 -18.54 2.97 -5.60
N ARG A 154 -19.41 3.60 -6.38
CA ARG A 154 -19.02 4.41 -7.54
C ARG A 154 -18.10 5.56 -7.13
N SER A 155 -18.45 6.27 -6.07
CA SER A 155 -17.65 7.37 -5.53
C SER A 155 -16.21 6.92 -5.16
N VAL A 156 -16.03 5.75 -4.54
CA VAL A 156 -14.69 5.19 -4.27
C VAL A 156 -13.99 4.73 -5.56
N PHE A 157 -14.72 4.15 -6.52
CA PHE A 157 -14.17 3.76 -7.82
C PHE A 157 -13.66 4.98 -8.60
N ASP A 158 -14.41 6.08 -8.63
CA ASP A 158 -14.01 7.32 -9.28
C ASP A 158 -12.78 7.94 -8.60
N ALA A 159 -12.67 7.84 -7.27
CA ALA A 159 -11.47 8.27 -6.54
C ALA A 159 -10.22 7.49 -6.95
N SER A 160 -10.34 6.18 -7.24
CA SER A 160 -9.20 5.38 -7.73
C SER A 160 -8.73 5.86 -9.09
N GLN A 161 -9.68 6.21 -9.96
CA GLN A 161 -9.37 6.75 -11.27
C GLN A 161 -8.67 8.10 -11.15
N ILE A 162 -9.14 9.02 -10.28
CA ILE A 162 -8.47 10.31 -10.00
C ILE A 162 -7.01 10.11 -9.57
N ALA A 163 -6.71 9.07 -8.78
CA ALA A 163 -5.36 8.72 -8.35
C ALA A 163 -4.49 8.05 -9.45
N GLY A 164 -5.06 7.82 -10.64
CA GLY A 164 -4.40 7.08 -11.72
C GLY A 164 -4.15 5.62 -11.37
N LEU A 165 -5.10 5.01 -10.64
CA LEU A 165 -5.11 3.59 -10.30
C LEU A 165 -6.25 2.88 -11.03
N ASN A 166 -5.91 1.80 -11.72
CA ASN A 166 -6.89 0.84 -12.24
C ASN A 166 -7.36 -0.05 -11.09
N CYS A 167 -8.55 0.24 -10.57
CA CYS A 167 -9.16 -0.59 -9.54
C CYS A 167 -9.74 -1.87 -10.16
N LEU A 168 -9.01 -2.99 -10.04
CA LEU A 168 -9.43 -4.30 -10.56
C LEU A 168 -10.69 -4.83 -9.88
N ARG A 169 -10.86 -4.51 -8.59
CA ARG A 169 -12.03 -4.90 -7.80
C ARG A 169 -12.18 -4.01 -6.57
N LEU A 170 -13.42 -3.61 -6.28
CA LEU A 170 -13.81 -3.17 -4.95
C LEU A 170 -14.24 -4.43 -4.18
N ILE A 171 -13.53 -4.74 -3.10
CA ILE A 171 -13.82 -5.93 -2.28
C ILE A 171 -14.37 -5.49 -0.93
N THR A 172 -15.36 -6.21 -0.42
CA THR A 172 -15.90 -5.95 0.91
C THR A 172 -14.86 -6.25 1.99
N ASP A 173 -14.75 -5.42 3.03
CA ASP A 173 -13.76 -5.56 4.12
C ASP A 173 -13.74 -6.99 4.70
N THR A 174 -14.90 -7.50 5.13
CA THR A 174 -15.04 -8.84 5.70
C THR A 174 -14.80 -9.97 4.69
N THR A 175 -15.09 -9.75 3.40
CA THR A 175 -14.80 -10.71 2.33
C THR A 175 -13.30 -10.79 2.06
N ALA A 176 -12.58 -9.67 2.13
CA ALA A 176 -11.12 -9.65 2.04
C ALA A 176 -10.48 -10.40 3.22
N VAL A 177 -10.99 -10.20 4.43
CA VAL A 177 -10.55 -10.92 5.63
C VAL A 177 -10.81 -12.42 5.48
N ALA A 178 -11.99 -12.81 4.99
CA ALA A 178 -12.34 -14.19 4.72
C ALA A 178 -11.44 -14.84 3.66
N LEU A 179 -11.06 -14.10 2.62
CA LEU A 179 -10.08 -14.56 1.62
C LEU A 179 -8.70 -14.78 2.26
N ALA A 180 -8.23 -13.82 3.05
CA ALA A 180 -6.96 -13.93 3.77
C ALA A 180 -6.95 -15.13 4.73
N TYR A 181 -8.07 -15.45 5.35
CA TYR A 181 -8.23 -16.66 6.15
C TYR A 181 -8.20 -17.93 5.30
N GLY A 182 -9.09 -18.03 4.31
CA GLY A 182 -9.36 -19.27 3.59
C GLY A 182 -8.19 -19.77 2.75
N ILE A 183 -7.42 -18.86 2.13
CA ILE A 183 -6.35 -19.27 1.19
C ILE A 183 -5.16 -19.93 1.88
N TYR A 184 -4.92 -19.61 3.15
CA TYR A 184 -3.81 -20.16 3.93
C TYR A 184 -4.19 -21.42 4.71
N LYS A 185 -5.48 -21.72 4.88
CA LYS A 185 -5.95 -22.94 5.55
C LYS A 185 -5.81 -24.15 4.63
N GLN A 186 -5.12 -25.18 5.10
CA GLN A 186 -4.83 -26.39 4.34
C GLN A 186 -5.84 -27.52 4.61
N ASP A 187 -6.54 -27.44 5.74
CA ASP A 187 -7.44 -28.46 6.27
C ASP A 187 -8.92 -28.15 5.98
N LEU A 188 -9.20 -27.35 4.93
CA LEU A 188 -10.57 -27.04 4.54
C LEU A 188 -11.27 -28.27 3.94
N PRO A 189 -12.56 -28.50 4.24
CA PRO A 189 -13.33 -29.64 3.72
C PRO A 189 -13.32 -29.69 2.19
N THR A 190 -13.42 -30.88 1.60
CA THR A 190 -13.54 -30.99 0.13
C THR A 190 -14.88 -30.40 -0.36
N PRO A 191 -15.04 -30.09 -1.67
CA PRO A 191 -16.30 -29.53 -2.19
C PRO A 191 -17.54 -30.41 -1.97
N GLU A 192 -17.36 -31.72 -1.78
CA GLU A 192 -18.42 -32.70 -1.51
C GLU A 192 -18.81 -32.77 -0.03
N GLU A 193 -17.92 -32.34 0.87
CA GLU A 193 -18.14 -32.31 2.30
C GLU A 193 -18.93 -31.07 2.75
N ARG A 194 -19.53 -31.15 3.93
CA ARG A 194 -20.20 -29.99 4.53
C ARG A 194 -19.19 -28.85 4.69
N PRO A 195 -19.54 -27.62 4.27
CA PRO A 195 -18.63 -26.50 4.38
C PRO A 195 -18.34 -26.16 5.83
N ARG A 196 -17.13 -25.65 6.08
CA ARG A 196 -16.75 -25.10 7.37
C ARG A 196 -17.28 -23.66 7.47
N ASN A 197 -18.20 -23.42 8.41
CA ASN A 197 -18.78 -22.08 8.59
C ASN A 197 -17.96 -21.25 9.56
N VAL A 198 -17.48 -20.09 9.13
CA VAL A 198 -16.69 -19.17 9.96
C VAL A 198 -17.35 -17.80 9.95
N VAL A 199 -17.46 -17.21 11.13
CA VAL A 199 -17.95 -15.84 11.31
C VAL A 199 -16.76 -14.90 11.38
N PHE A 200 -16.81 -13.82 10.60
CA PHE A 200 -15.86 -12.72 10.70
C PHE A 200 -16.58 -11.51 11.29
N VAL A 201 -16.03 -10.97 12.37
CA VAL A 201 -16.52 -9.75 13.02
C VAL A 201 -15.45 -8.67 12.90
N ASP A 202 -15.80 -7.57 12.25
CA ASP A 202 -14.95 -6.41 12.06
C ASP A 202 -15.52 -5.21 12.84
N MET A 203 -14.73 -4.66 13.77
CA MET A 203 -15.04 -3.39 14.41
C MET A 203 -13.90 -2.40 14.25
N GLY A 204 -14.04 -1.50 13.29
CA GLY A 204 -13.08 -0.44 13.03
C GLY A 204 -13.31 0.83 13.85
N HIS A 205 -12.83 1.95 13.33
CA HIS A 205 -13.00 3.26 13.95
C HIS A 205 -14.46 3.74 13.93
N SER A 206 -15.28 3.32 12.97
CA SER A 206 -16.56 4.00 12.69
C SER A 206 -17.75 3.10 12.35
N SER A 207 -17.54 1.79 12.22
CA SER A 207 -18.56 0.82 11.85
C SER A 207 -18.25 -0.56 12.44
N PHE A 208 -19.31 -1.35 12.61
CA PHE A 208 -19.30 -2.73 13.09
C PHE A 208 -19.96 -3.61 12.02
N GLN A 209 -19.27 -4.66 11.58
CA GLN A 209 -19.67 -5.49 10.45
C GLN A 209 -19.49 -6.96 10.81
N VAL A 210 -20.43 -7.79 10.38
CA VAL A 210 -20.43 -9.23 10.60
C VAL A 210 -20.66 -9.91 9.26
N ALA A 211 -19.87 -10.94 8.96
CA ALA A 211 -20.08 -11.80 7.81
C ALA A 211 -20.02 -13.27 8.24
N ILE A 212 -21.02 -14.05 7.82
CA ILE A 212 -21.00 -15.50 7.97
C ILE A 212 -20.62 -16.10 6.63
N THR A 213 -19.60 -16.96 6.66
CA THR A 213 -19.00 -17.51 5.44
C THR A 213 -18.93 -19.03 5.50
N ALA A 214 -18.99 -19.67 4.34
CA ALA A 214 -18.84 -21.09 4.15
C ALA A 214 -17.57 -21.37 3.33
N PHE A 215 -16.69 -22.21 3.86
CA PHE A 215 -15.45 -22.62 3.21
C PHE A 215 -15.47 -24.09 2.81
N ASN A 216 -15.07 -24.34 1.57
CA ASN A 216 -14.55 -25.63 1.09
C ASN A 216 -13.15 -25.38 0.48
N LYS A 217 -12.41 -26.43 0.18
CA LYS A 217 -11.09 -26.34 -0.45
C LYS A 217 -11.18 -25.55 -1.75
N GLY A 218 -10.47 -24.43 -1.82
CA GLY A 218 -10.44 -23.53 -2.98
C GLY A 218 -11.72 -22.69 -3.19
N LYS A 219 -12.63 -22.63 -2.22
CA LYS A 219 -13.91 -21.92 -2.38
C LYS A 219 -14.36 -21.22 -1.09
N LEU A 220 -14.67 -19.92 -1.23
CA LEU A 220 -15.29 -19.08 -0.22
C LEU A 220 -16.66 -18.62 -0.74
N LYS A 221 -17.71 -18.83 0.07
CA LYS A 221 -19.02 -18.23 -0.15
C LYS A 221 -19.43 -17.42 1.07
N VAL A 222 -19.73 -16.13 0.88
CA VAL A 222 -20.42 -15.33 1.88
C VAL A 222 -21.89 -15.75 1.90
N LEU A 223 -22.41 -16.10 3.08
CA LEU A 223 -23.79 -16.55 3.26
C LEU A 223 -24.71 -15.39 3.64
N SER A 224 -24.24 -14.54 4.54
CA SER A 224 -24.97 -13.37 5.03
C SER A 224 -23.99 -12.31 5.55
N THR A 225 -24.43 -11.06 5.53
CA THR A 225 -23.74 -9.95 6.19
C THR A 225 -24.75 -9.08 6.93
N ALA A 226 -24.34 -8.57 8.08
CA ALA A 226 -25.09 -7.58 8.83
C ALA A 226 -24.12 -6.56 9.45
N PHE A 227 -24.61 -5.40 9.84
CA PHE A 227 -23.76 -4.29 10.23
C PHE A 227 -24.50 -3.29 11.10
N ASP A 228 -23.72 -2.49 11.83
CA ASP A 228 -24.10 -1.18 12.35
C ASP A 228 -23.10 -0.15 11.78
N PRO A 229 -23.52 0.71 10.83
CA PRO A 229 -22.64 1.65 10.13
C PRO A 229 -22.22 2.85 11.00
N TYR A 230 -22.81 2.96 12.21
CA TYR A 230 -22.65 4.08 13.13
C TYR A 230 -22.10 3.64 14.50
N LEU A 231 -21.55 2.43 14.59
CA LEU A 231 -20.97 1.88 15.81
C LEU A 231 -19.50 1.50 15.56
N GLY A 232 -18.56 2.21 16.16
CA GLY A 232 -17.13 1.91 16.07
C GLY A 232 -16.33 2.57 17.19
N GLY A 233 -15.00 2.46 17.13
CA GLY A 233 -14.10 3.02 18.13
C GLY A 233 -14.32 4.50 18.45
N ARG A 234 -14.76 5.30 17.48
CA ARG A 234 -15.08 6.74 17.61
C ARG A 234 -16.20 7.01 18.61
N ASN A 235 -17.20 6.14 18.71
CA ASN A 235 -18.32 6.34 19.64
C ASN A 235 -17.83 6.27 21.10
N PHE A 236 -16.87 5.38 21.36
CA PHE A 236 -16.23 5.26 22.67
C PHE A 236 -15.28 6.42 22.95
N ASP A 237 -14.59 6.94 21.93
CA ASP A 237 -13.77 8.15 22.06
C ASP A 237 -14.65 9.35 22.41
N GLU A 238 -15.80 9.52 21.74
CA GLU A 238 -16.74 10.62 21.99
C GLU A 238 -17.33 10.54 23.41
N ALA A 239 -17.68 9.34 23.90
CA ALA A 239 -18.18 9.17 25.26
C ALA A 239 -17.17 9.65 26.33
N LEU A 240 -15.87 9.39 26.10
CA LEU A 240 -14.81 9.89 26.96
C LEU A 240 -14.67 11.42 26.85
N VAL A 241 -14.72 11.96 25.63
CA VAL A 241 -14.65 13.41 25.41
C VAL A 241 -15.82 14.14 26.07
N ASP A 242 -17.05 13.63 25.93
CA ASP A 242 -18.24 14.19 26.59
C ASP A 242 -18.08 14.20 28.11
N TYR A 243 -17.64 13.09 28.69
CA TYR A 243 -17.39 12.99 30.13
C TYR A 243 -16.36 14.02 30.61
N PHE A 244 -15.19 14.08 29.96
CA PHE A 244 -14.14 15.02 30.38
C PHE A 244 -14.49 16.48 30.09
N CYS A 245 -15.32 16.76 29.07
CA CYS A 245 -15.85 18.11 28.85
C CYS A 245 -16.70 18.56 30.05
N GLU A 246 -17.61 17.72 30.54
CA GLU A 246 -18.45 18.05 31.70
C GLU A 246 -17.66 18.08 33.01
N GLU A 247 -16.69 17.18 33.17
CA GLU A 247 -15.78 17.20 34.33
C GLU A 247 -14.96 18.50 34.36
N PHE A 248 -14.35 18.90 33.22
CA PHE A 248 -13.51 20.09 33.17
C PHE A 248 -14.30 21.39 33.28
N LYS A 249 -15.54 21.40 32.78
CA LYS A 249 -16.48 22.48 33.04
C LYS A 249 -16.81 22.62 34.52
N SER A 250 -16.98 21.50 35.22
CA SER A 250 -17.30 21.50 36.65
C SER A 250 -16.08 21.87 37.53
N LYS A 251 -14.95 21.21 37.29
CA LYS A 251 -13.72 21.26 38.10
C LYS A 251 -12.83 22.46 37.79
N TYR A 252 -12.65 22.79 36.51
CA TYR A 252 -11.74 23.85 36.04
C TYR A 252 -12.46 25.08 35.47
N LYS A 253 -13.80 25.04 35.38
CA LYS A 253 -14.62 26.08 34.73
C LYS A 253 -14.25 26.32 33.26
N LEU A 254 -13.76 25.28 32.58
CA LEU A 254 -13.37 25.32 31.17
C LEU A 254 -14.49 24.77 30.28
N ASN A 255 -14.97 25.58 29.34
CA ASN A 255 -15.87 25.11 28.28
C ASN A 255 -15.06 24.64 27.07
N VAL A 256 -14.64 23.38 27.08
CA VAL A 256 -13.76 22.81 26.05
C VAL A 256 -14.36 22.93 24.65
N ARG A 257 -15.67 22.72 24.51
CA ARG A 257 -16.39 22.71 23.23
C ARG A 257 -16.34 24.07 22.48
N ASP A 258 -16.05 25.16 23.19
CA ASP A 258 -15.91 26.50 22.59
C ASP A 258 -14.58 26.67 21.84
N ASN A 259 -13.59 25.80 22.10
CA ASN A 259 -12.28 25.85 21.48
C ASN A 259 -12.00 24.57 20.67
N PRO A 260 -12.11 24.61 19.33
CA PRO A 260 -11.86 23.45 18.47
C PRO A 260 -10.49 22.79 18.66
N ARG A 261 -9.45 23.57 18.97
CA ARG A 261 -8.10 23.03 19.23
C ARG A 261 -8.07 22.22 20.53
N ALA A 262 -8.75 22.72 21.58
CA ALA A 262 -8.85 22.00 22.85
C ALA A 262 -9.65 20.70 22.68
N VAL A 263 -10.75 20.72 21.93
CA VAL A 263 -11.53 19.52 21.59
C VAL A 263 -10.66 18.49 20.86
N LEU A 264 -9.90 18.90 19.85
CA LEU A 264 -9.03 17.98 19.11
C LEU A 264 -7.91 17.39 19.97
N ARG A 265 -7.30 18.18 20.86
CA ARG A 265 -6.31 17.68 21.84
C ARG A 265 -6.94 16.66 22.79
N LEU A 266 -8.14 16.95 23.30
CA LEU A 266 -8.86 16.04 24.17
C LEU A 266 -9.21 14.72 23.46
N HIS A 267 -9.66 14.77 22.20
CA HIS A 267 -9.89 13.55 21.40
C HIS A 267 -8.64 12.68 21.28
N GLN A 268 -7.46 13.26 21.04
CA GLN A 268 -6.21 12.51 20.94
C GLN A 268 -5.87 11.79 22.25
N GLU A 269 -6.06 12.45 23.39
CA GLU A 269 -5.80 11.86 24.70
C GLU A 269 -6.86 10.82 25.10
N CYS A 270 -8.14 11.05 24.79
CA CYS A 270 -9.20 10.06 24.97
C CYS A 270 -8.96 8.79 24.15
N GLU A 271 -8.51 8.92 22.89
CA GLU A 271 -8.18 7.76 22.05
C GLU A 271 -7.03 6.95 22.66
N LYS A 272 -5.97 7.62 23.15
CA LYS A 272 -4.85 6.96 23.85
C LYS A 272 -5.34 6.26 25.11
N LEU A 273 -6.14 6.94 25.93
CA LEU A 273 -6.68 6.41 27.18
C LEU A 273 -7.54 5.16 26.93
N LYS A 274 -8.42 5.18 25.93
CA LYS A 274 -9.22 4.01 25.49
C LYS A 274 -8.34 2.81 25.15
N LYS A 275 -7.25 3.03 24.40
CA LYS A 275 -6.31 1.96 24.03
C LYS A 275 -5.59 1.41 25.27
N LEU A 276 -5.14 2.26 26.19
CA LEU A 276 -4.52 1.84 27.44
C LEU A 276 -5.47 1.04 28.32
N MET A 277 -6.75 1.43 28.38
CA MET A 277 -7.79 0.69 29.12
C MET A 277 -8.08 -0.69 28.53
N SER A 278 -7.81 -0.91 27.25
CA SER A 278 -7.96 -2.26 26.66
C SER A 278 -6.93 -3.25 27.21
N ALA A 279 -5.74 -2.77 27.62
CA ALA A 279 -4.71 -3.58 28.25
C ALA A 279 -4.81 -3.58 29.78
N ASN A 280 -5.08 -2.42 30.40
CA ASN A 280 -5.07 -2.24 31.85
C ASN A 280 -6.47 -1.96 32.40
N SER A 281 -6.85 -2.59 33.52
CA SER A 281 -8.17 -2.40 34.16
C SER A 281 -8.15 -1.36 35.29
N SER A 282 -6.97 -1.02 35.81
CA SER A 282 -6.78 -0.06 36.91
C SER A 282 -7.03 1.39 36.48
N ASP A 283 -7.05 2.31 37.45
CA ASP A 283 -7.10 3.75 37.17
C ASP A 283 -5.88 4.19 36.34
N LEU A 284 -6.16 4.84 35.22
CA LEU A 284 -5.18 5.42 34.32
C LEU A 284 -5.31 6.95 34.32
N PRO A 285 -4.19 7.68 34.36
CA PRO A 285 -4.22 9.13 34.35
C PRO A 285 -4.53 9.71 32.96
N LEU A 286 -5.22 10.84 32.94
CA LEU A 286 -5.34 11.73 31.79
C LEU A 286 -4.81 13.11 32.22
N ASN A 287 -3.66 13.50 31.69
CA ASN A 287 -2.99 14.76 32.00
C ASN A 287 -2.74 15.52 30.70
N ILE A 288 -3.18 16.77 30.63
CA ILE A 288 -2.98 17.63 29.46
C ILE A 288 -2.47 18.99 29.94
N GLU A 289 -1.23 19.30 29.60
CA GLU A 289 -0.58 20.56 29.92
C GLU A 289 -1.03 21.70 29.01
N CYS A 290 -1.11 22.92 29.55
CA CYS A 290 -1.54 24.13 28.86
C CYS A 290 -2.77 23.88 27.99
N PHE A 291 -3.79 23.23 28.54
CA PHE A 291 -4.90 22.67 27.77
C PHE A 291 -5.77 23.79 27.16
N MET A 292 -6.16 24.75 27.97
CA MET A 292 -6.92 25.94 27.58
C MET A 292 -6.70 27.05 28.62
N ASN A 293 -6.52 28.29 28.17
CA ASN A 293 -6.26 29.45 29.04
C ASN A 293 -5.08 29.25 30.02
N ASP A 294 -4.01 28.60 29.54
CA ASP A 294 -2.82 28.26 30.33
C ASP A 294 -3.10 27.41 31.59
N ILE A 295 -4.23 26.70 31.61
CA ILE A 295 -4.60 25.78 32.68
C ILE A 295 -4.27 24.34 32.29
N ASP A 296 -3.56 23.65 33.17
CA ASP A 296 -3.34 22.21 33.10
C ASP A 296 -4.56 21.46 33.62
N VAL A 297 -4.95 20.40 32.91
CA VAL A 297 -6.04 19.51 33.35
C VAL A 297 -5.50 18.14 33.71
N SER A 298 -6.00 17.58 34.80
CA SER A 298 -5.64 16.25 35.29
C SER A 298 -6.88 15.52 35.80
N SER A 299 -7.07 14.30 35.31
CA SER A 299 -8.13 13.39 35.73
C SER A 299 -7.67 11.92 35.64
N ARG A 300 -8.57 10.99 35.92
CA ARG A 300 -8.34 9.55 35.85
C ARG A 300 -9.57 8.83 35.29
N MET A 301 -9.34 7.67 34.69
CA MET A 301 -10.39 6.77 34.23
C MET A 301 -9.96 5.32 34.42
N ASN A 302 -10.89 4.44 34.79
CA ASN A 302 -10.68 2.99 34.78
C ASN A 302 -11.64 2.31 33.82
N ARG A 303 -11.32 1.05 33.48
CA ARG A 303 -12.09 0.26 32.51
C ARG A 303 -13.55 0.07 32.93
N GLY A 304 -13.82 -0.21 34.21
CA GLY A 304 -15.18 -0.47 34.69
C GLY A 304 -16.10 0.74 34.48
N HIS A 305 -15.64 1.92 34.88
CA HIS A 305 -16.41 3.15 34.68
C HIS A 305 -16.59 3.50 33.19
N PHE A 306 -15.54 3.33 32.39
CA PHE A 306 -15.60 3.52 30.95
C PHE A 306 -16.63 2.59 30.28
N GLU A 307 -16.68 1.31 30.65
CA GLU A 307 -17.63 0.34 30.11
C GLU A 307 -19.07 0.67 30.53
N GLU A 308 -19.27 1.13 31.77
CA GLU A 308 -20.57 1.61 32.27
C GLU A 308 -21.07 2.81 31.46
N MET A 309 -20.22 3.83 31.25
CA MET A 309 -20.54 4.99 30.40
C MET A 309 -20.89 4.59 28.96
N CYS A 310 -20.27 3.53 28.45
CA CYS A 310 -20.45 3.06 27.08
C CYS A 310 -21.53 1.98 26.93
N ALA A 311 -22.32 1.69 27.97
CA ALA A 311 -23.30 0.61 27.98
C ALA A 311 -24.26 0.64 26.78
N GLN A 312 -24.71 1.84 26.38
CA GLN A 312 -25.58 2.04 25.21
C GLN A 312 -24.96 1.55 23.89
N TYR A 313 -23.66 1.74 23.70
CA TYR A 313 -22.94 1.28 22.50
C TYR A 313 -22.66 -0.23 22.57
N LEU A 314 -22.35 -0.72 23.77
CA LEU A 314 -22.12 -2.13 24.02
C LEU A 314 -23.36 -2.98 23.75
N MET A 315 -24.57 -2.49 24.06
CA MET A 315 -25.82 -3.19 23.75
C MET A 315 -26.09 -3.32 22.24
N ARG A 316 -25.61 -2.38 21.42
CA ARG A 316 -25.83 -2.39 19.96
C ARG A 316 -25.03 -3.47 19.23
N VAL A 317 -24.03 -4.07 19.87
CA VAL A 317 -23.19 -5.15 19.29
C VAL A 317 -24.01 -6.41 18.98
N GLU A 318 -25.01 -6.72 19.80
CA GLU A 318 -25.74 -8.00 19.70
C GLU A 318 -26.66 -8.06 18.47
N MET A 319 -27.21 -6.92 18.03
CA MET A 319 -28.20 -6.89 16.95
C MET A 319 -27.62 -7.34 15.59
N PRO A 320 -26.47 -6.82 15.12
CA PRO A 320 -25.88 -7.31 13.87
C PRO A 320 -25.47 -8.79 13.93
N LEU A 321 -25.02 -9.29 15.09
CA LEU A 321 -24.70 -10.72 15.26
C LEU A 321 -25.95 -11.60 15.08
N LYS A 322 -27.08 -11.19 15.68
CA LYS A 322 -28.37 -11.85 15.54
C LYS A 322 -28.87 -11.83 14.11
N VAL A 323 -28.88 -10.66 13.48
CA VAL A 323 -29.34 -10.48 12.10
C VAL A 323 -28.51 -11.31 11.12
N ALA A 324 -27.18 -11.34 11.26
CA ALA A 324 -26.32 -12.13 10.39
C ALA A 324 -26.64 -13.63 10.48
N LEU A 325 -26.88 -14.14 11.70
CA LEU A 325 -27.21 -15.55 11.93
C LEU A 325 -28.60 -15.90 11.36
N GLU A 326 -29.61 -15.07 11.64
CA GLU A 326 -30.98 -15.28 11.13
C GLU A 326 -31.03 -15.25 9.60
N GLN A 327 -30.32 -14.31 8.97
CA GLN A 327 -30.27 -14.20 7.51
C GLN A 327 -29.53 -15.35 6.83
N SER A 328 -28.66 -16.06 7.55
CA SER A 328 -28.02 -17.25 6.99
C SER A 328 -29.04 -18.38 6.72
N SER A 329 -30.26 -18.30 7.29
CA SER A 329 -31.44 -19.16 7.14
C SER A 329 -31.25 -20.68 7.38
N LYS A 330 -30.00 -21.14 7.48
CA LYS A 330 -29.63 -22.57 7.50
C LYS A 330 -28.70 -22.94 8.64
N LEU A 331 -28.28 -21.98 9.46
CA LEU A 331 -27.26 -22.20 10.49
C LEU A 331 -27.78 -21.83 11.87
N SER A 332 -27.50 -22.68 12.83
CA SER A 332 -27.56 -22.43 14.26
C SER A 332 -26.19 -21.99 14.78
N ARG A 333 -26.10 -21.61 16.06
CA ARG A 333 -24.82 -21.28 16.71
C ARG A 333 -23.87 -22.48 16.76
N ASP A 334 -24.41 -23.70 16.84
CA ASP A 334 -23.63 -24.93 16.93
C ASP A 334 -22.95 -25.27 15.60
N ASP A 335 -23.54 -24.82 14.48
CA ASP A 335 -22.98 -25.01 13.13
C ASP A 335 -21.78 -24.10 12.82
N ILE A 336 -21.47 -23.15 13.71
CA ILE A 336 -20.34 -22.23 13.58
C ILE A 336 -19.07 -22.92 14.06
N TYR A 337 -18.08 -23.04 13.18
CA TYR A 337 -16.77 -23.62 13.50
C TYR A 337 -15.92 -22.66 14.33
N ALA A 338 -15.80 -21.40 13.90
CA ALA A 338 -14.98 -20.39 14.56
C ALA A 338 -15.55 -18.98 14.35
N VAL A 339 -15.21 -18.07 15.27
CA VAL A 339 -15.53 -16.64 15.22
C VAL A 339 -14.23 -15.87 15.21
N GLU A 340 -13.81 -15.35 14.06
CA GLU A 340 -12.59 -14.55 13.91
C GLU A 340 -12.92 -13.07 14.06
N ILE A 341 -12.16 -12.36 14.90
CA ILE A 341 -12.33 -10.92 15.14
C ILE A 341 -11.19 -10.12 14.50
N VAL A 342 -11.54 -9.00 13.85
CA VAL A 342 -10.60 -8.05 13.24
C VAL A 342 -11.08 -6.61 13.50
N GLY A 343 -10.24 -5.63 13.18
CA GLY A 343 -10.53 -4.21 13.41
C GLY A 343 -10.18 -3.75 14.82
N GLY A 344 -9.63 -2.53 14.92
CA GLY A 344 -8.97 -2.07 16.14
C GLY A 344 -9.87 -1.96 17.39
N ALA A 345 -11.17 -1.73 17.23
CA ALA A 345 -12.10 -1.59 18.35
C ALA A 345 -12.53 -2.95 18.95
N THR A 346 -12.31 -4.07 18.26
CA THR A 346 -12.52 -5.42 18.84
C THR A 346 -11.52 -5.74 19.95
N ARG A 347 -10.48 -4.92 20.15
CA ARG A 347 -9.54 -5.06 21.27
C ARG A 347 -10.14 -4.69 22.63
N ILE A 348 -11.26 -3.96 22.65
CA ILE A 348 -12.00 -3.64 23.88
C ILE A 348 -12.54 -4.95 24.50
N PRO A 349 -12.19 -5.29 25.76
CA PRO A 349 -12.60 -6.54 26.40
C PRO A 349 -14.11 -6.79 26.38
N ALA A 350 -14.93 -5.80 26.76
CA ALA A 350 -16.38 -5.92 26.74
C ALA A 350 -16.98 -6.24 25.34
N ILE A 351 -16.32 -5.84 24.25
CA ILE A 351 -16.74 -6.21 22.89
C ILE A 351 -16.49 -7.70 22.64
N LYS A 352 -15.29 -8.19 22.97
CA LYS A 352 -14.93 -9.61 22.83
C LYS A 352 -15.87 -10.50 23.63
N GLU A 353 -16.13 -10.13 24.88
CA GLU A 353 -17.01 -10.88 25.77
C GLU A 353 -18.43 -10.99 25.23
N ARG A 354 -18.98 -9.92 24.64
CA ARG A 354 -20.32 -9.94 24.04
C ARG A 354 -20.40 -10.82 22.80
N ILE A 355 -19.38 -10.75 21.94
CA ILE A 355 -19.30 -11.62 20.76
C ILE A 355 -19.20 -13.08 21.19
N ALA A 356 -18.31 -13.40 22.13
CA ALA A 356 -18.11 -14.75 22.64
C ALA A 356 -19.38 -15.29 23.31
N LYS A 357 -20.03 -14.48 24.16
CA LYS A 357 -21.28 -14.82 24.83
C LYS A 357 -22.42 -15.06 23.84
N PHE A 358 -22.52 -14.26 22.77
CA PHE A 358 -23.55 -14.44 21.76
C PHE A 358 -23.42 -15.78 21.04
N PHE A 359 -22.21 -16.16 20.62
CA PHE A 359 -21.98 -17.42 19.91
C PHE A 359 -21.80 -18.64 20.83
N GLY A 360 -21.58 -18.43 22.13
CA GLY A 360 -21.24 -19.50 23.07
C GLY A 360 -19.88 -20.15 22.78
N LYS A 361 -18.97 -19.40 22.14
CA LYS A 361 -17.66 -19.86 21.68
C LYS A 361 -16.63 -18.76 21.90
N ASP A 362 -15.40 -19.14 22.22
CA ASP A 362 -14.31 -18.18 22.31
C ASP A 362 -14.01 -17.55 20.94
N VAL A 363 -13.62 -16.28 20.96
CA VAL A 363 -13.21 -15.56 19.76
C VAL A 363 -11.78 -15.93 19.37
N SER A 364 -11.57 -16.17 18.08
CA SER A 364 -10.28 -16.46 17.47
C SER A 364 -9.61 -15.18 16.98
N THR A 365 -8.29 -15.15 17.10
CA THR A 365 -7.42 -14.07 16.61
C THR A 365 -6.30 -14.64 15.76
N THR A 366 -6.62 -15.56 14.84
CA THR A 366 -5.60 -16.20 13.99
C THR A 366 -5.10 -15.26 12.89
N LEU A 367 -5.86 -14.21 12.60
CA LEU A 367 -5.53 -13.14 11.67
C LEU A 367 -4.99 -11.91 12.43
N ASN A 368 -4.10 -11.15 11.80
CA ASN A 368 -3.74 -9.84 12.30
C ASN A 368 -4.92 -8.88 12.13
N ALA A 369 -5.46 -8.38 13.25
CA ALA A 369 -6.66 -7.55 13.28
C ALA A 369 -6.57 -6.25 12.45
N ASP A 370 -5.38 -5.69 12.25
CA ASP A 370 -5.21 -4.44 11.51
C ASP A 370 -4.84 -4.68 10.04
N GLU A 371 -4.13 -5.77 9.75
CA GLU A 371 -3.52 -6.01 8.43
C GLU A 371 -4.37 -6.95 7.54
N ALA A 372 -5.32 -7.70 8.12
CA ALA A 372 -6.04 -8.76 7.42
C ALA A 372 -6.81 -8.28 6.18
N VAL A 373 -7.45 -7.10 6.25
CA VAL A 373 -8.20 -6.52 5.13
C VAL A 373 -7.28 -6.22 3.96
N ALA A 374 -6.16 -5.51 4.20
CA ALA A 374 -5.19 -5.16 3.16
C ALA A 374 -4.56 -6.41 2.53
N ARG A 375 -4.19 -7.41 3.35
CA ARG A 375 -3.66 -8.69 2.85
C ARG A 375 -4.68 -9.42 1.97
N GLY A 376 -5.95 -9.44 2.36
CA GLY A 376 -7.05 -9.95 1.55
C GLY A 376 -7.18 -9.23 0.22
N CYS A 377 -7.09 -7.90 0.22
CA CYS A 377 -7.10 -7.10 -1.01
C CYS A 377 -5.93 -7.46 -1.93
N ALA A 378 -4.72 -7.63 -1.39
CA ALA A 378 -3.54 -7.98 -2.18
C ALA A 378 -3.62 -9.40 -2.74
N LEU A 379 -4.18 -10.35 -1.99
CA LEU A 379 -4.50 -11.69 -2.49
C LEU A 379 -5.50 -11.63 -3.64
N GLN A 380 -6.57 -10.84 -3.51
CA GLN A 380 -7.55 -10.66 -4.58
C GLN A 380 -6.90 -10.02 -5.81
N CYS A 381 -6.01 -9.04 -5.62
CA CYS A 381 -5.27 -8.42 -6.70
C CYS A 381 -4.34 -9.44 -7.39
N ALA A 382 -3.72 -10.35 -6.62
CA ALA A 382 -2.88 -11.42 -7.15
C ALA A 382 -3.68 -12.43 -7.99
N ILE A 383 -4.90 -12.79 -7.55
CA ILE A 383 -5.83 -13.67 -8.28
C ILE A 383 -6.25 -13.07 -9.62
N LEU A 384 -6.47 -11.75 -9.67
CA LEU A 384 -6.86 -11.06 -10.89
C LEU A 384 -5.68 -10.72 -11.81
N SER A 385 -4.44 -10.78 -11.30
CA SER A 385 -3.25 -10.43 -12.05
C SER A 385 -2.78 -11.59 -12.93
N PRO A 386 -2.65 -11.41 -14.26
CA PRO A 386 -2.11 -12.44 -15.14
C PRO A 386 -0.62 -12.73 -14.88
N ALA A 387 0.08 -11.85 -14.15
CA ALA A 387 1.51 -11.98 -13.87
C ALA A 387 1.81 -12.88 -12.66
N CYS A 388 0.82 -13.19 -11.81
CA CYS A 388 1.02 -13.95 -10.59
C CYS A 388 0.30 -15.29 -10.67
N LYS A 389 1.04 -16.40 -10.53
CA LYS A 389 0.43 -17.72 -10.33
C LYS A 389 0.08 -17.88 -8.87
N VAL A 390 -1.20 -17.79 -8.55
CA VAL A 390 -1.74 -18.05 -7.21
C VAL A 390 -2.57 -19.34 -7.21
N ARG A 391 -2.81 -19.88 -6.02
CA ARG A 391 -3.73 -21.01 -5.86
C ARG A 391 -5.13 -20.60 -6.33
N GLU A 392 -5.78 -21.46 -7.10
CA GLU A 392 -7.16 -21.23 -7.51
C GLU A 392 -8.06 -21.14 -6.29
N PHE A 393 -8.74 -20.01 -6.15
CA PHE A 393 -9.63 -19.74 -5.03
C PHE A 393 -10.84 -18.94 -5.51
N SER A 394 -12.00 -19.59 -5.55
CA SER A 394 -13.27 -19.00 -5.99
C SER A 394 -13.94 -18.24 -4.85
N ILE A 395 -14.40 -17.01 -5.13
CA ILE A 395 -15.02 -16.13 -4.14
C ILE A 395 -16.39 -15.73 -4.65
N THR A 396 -17.43 -16.09 -3.90
CA THR A 396 -18.79 -15.60 -4.10
C THR A 396 -19.16 -14.68 -2.95
N ASP A 397 -19.37 -13.40 -3.26
CA ASP A 397 -19.83 -12.39 -2.29
C ASP A 397 -21.35 -12.22 -2.39
N VAL A 398 -21.93 -11.35 -1.57
CA VAL A 398 -23.38 -11.07 -1.55
C VAL A 398 -23.68 -9.58 -1.67
N VAL A 399 -24.84 -9.23 -2.24
CA VAL A 399 -25.37 -7.87 -2.24
C VAL A 399 -26.30 -7.70 -1.04
N PRO A 400 -26.03 -6.77 -0.11
CA PRO A 400 -26.79 -6.68 1.14
C PRO A 400 -28.20 -6.12 0.96
N PHE A 401 -28.45 -5.37 -0.11
CA PHE A 401 -29.73 -4.67 -0.34
C PHE A 401 -30.42 -5.22 -1.60
N PRO A 402 -31.73 -5.50 -1.54
CA PRO A 402 -32.49 -5.92 -2.72
C PRO A 402 -32.62 -4.79 -3.73
N ILE A 403 -32.55 -5.12 -5.02
CA ILE A 403 -32.64 -4.18 -6.14
C ILE A 403 -33.86 -4.53 -6.99
N THR A 404 -34.69 -3.52 -7.23
CA THR A 404 -35.90 -3.60 -8.07
C THR A 404 -35.77 -2.68 -9.27
N LEU A 405 -36.31 -3.13 -10.40
CA LEU A 405 -36.52 -2.30 -11.57
C LEU A 405 -37.97 -1.86 -11.65
N ARG A 406 -38.19 -0.59 -11.99
CA ARG A 406 -39.49 0.01 -12.30
C ARG A 406 -39.52 0.55 -13.72
N TRP A 407 -40.65 0.39 -14.40
CA TRP A 407 -40.90 0.92 -15.74
C TRP A 407 -42.37 1.26 -15.93
N LYS A 408 -42.68 2.08 -16.92
CA LYS A 408 -44.08 2.39 -17.28
C LYS A 408 -44.75 1.17 -17.93
N SER A 409 -45.92 0.79 -17.46
CA SER A 409 -46.69 -0.38 -17.94
C SER A 409 -48.07 0.06 -18.46
N PRO A 410 -48.61 -0.57 -19.53
CA PRO A 410 -49.96 -0.28 -20.03
C PRO A 410 -51.11 -0.87 -19.17
N THR A 411 -50.80 -1.44 -18.00
CA THR A 411 -51.77 -1.98 -17.02
C THR A 411 -52.51 -0.86 -16.26
N GLU A 412 -53.65 -1.15 -15.62
CA GLU A 412 -54.48 -0.15 -14.89
C GLU A 412 -53.69 0.71 -13.88
N ASP A 413 -52.65 0.14 -13.25
CA ASP A 413 -51.78 0.84 -12.28
C ASP A 413 -50.66 1.69 -12.93
N GLY A 414 -50.48 1.64 -14.26
CA GLY A 414 -49.52 2.46 -15.01
C GLY A 414 -48.02 2.12 -14.81
N LEU A 415 -47.67 1.26 -13.85
CA LEU A 415 -46.30 0.92 -13.48
C LEU A 415 -46.09 -0.61 -13.42
N GLY A 416 -44.93 -1.06 -13.89
CA GLY A 416 -44.45 -2.43 -13.72
C GLY A 416 -43.19 -2.43 -12.84
N GLU A 417 -43.11 -3.39 -11.92
CA GLU A 417 -41.94 -3.58 -11.04
C GLU A 417 -41.47 -5.04 -11.03
N CYS A 418 -40.16 -5.25 -10.93
CA CYS A 418 -39.58 -6.59 -10.76
C CYS A 418 -38.33 -6.53 -9.88
N GLU A 419 -38.35 -7.29 -8.78
CA GLU A 419 -37.15 -7.52 -7.98
C GLU A 419 -36.16 -8.39 -8.76
N VAL A 420 -35.03 -7.78 -9.12
CA VAL A 420 -34.03 -8.41 -9.97
C VAL A 420 -32.97 -9.13 -9.15
N PHE A 421 -32.58 -8.53 -8.03
CA PHE A 421 -31.62 -9.08 -7.08
C PHE A 421 -32.23 -9.03 -5.69
N THR A 422 -32.40 -10.19 -5.06
CA THR A 422 -32.94 -10.29 -3.71
C THR A 422 -31.93 -9.83 -2.65
N LYS A 423 -32.37 -9.69 -1.40
CA LYS A 423 -31.45 -9.49 -0.27
C LYS A 423 -30.45 -10.66 -0.16
N MET A 424 -29.18 -10.35 0.07
CA MET A 424 -28.06 -11.31 0.09
C MET A 424 -27.87 -12.10 -1.22
N HIS A 425 -28.32 -11.56 -2.36
CA HIS A 425 -28.11 -12.21 -3.64
C HIS A 425 -26.61 -12.34 -3.94
N ALA A 426 -26.19 -13.51 -4.45
CA ALA A 426 -24.80 -13.75 -4.81
C ALA A 426 -24.31 -12.75 -5.88
N ALA A 427 -23.10 -12.23 -5.72
CA ALA A 427 -22.45 -11.33 -6.67
C ALA A 427 -21.00 -11.78 -6.97
N PRO A 428 -20.51 -11.56 -8.21
CA PRO A 428 -21.21 -10.92 -9.35
C PRO A 428 -22.27 -11.83 -9.99
N PHE A 429 -23.34 -11.25 -10.54
CA PHE A 429 -24.41 -12.01 -11.20
C PHE A 429 -25.11 -11.19 -12.30
N SER A 430 -25.64 -11.87 -13.33
CA SER A 430 -26.40 -11.25 -14.42
C SER A 430 -27.74 -11.94 -14.61
N LYS A 431 -28.79 -11.15 -14.81
CA LYS A 431 -30.16 -11.61 -15.03
C LYS A 431 -30.71 -10.98 -16.30
N VAL A 432 -31.40 -11.76 -17.12
CA VAL A 432 -32.07 -11.27 -18.33
C VAL A 432 -33.55 -11.14 -18.04
N ILE A 433 -34.12 -9.99 -18.36
CA ILE A 433 -35.55 -9.67 -18.19
C ILE A 433 -36.12 -9.42 -19.57
N THR A 434 -37.29 -9.97 -19.85
CA THR A 434 -37.95 -9.83 -21.14
C THR A 434 -39.10 -8.83 -21.03
N PHE A 435 -39.09 -7.83 -21.90
CA PHE A 435 -40.14 -6.84 -22.07
C PHE A 435 -40.81 -7.00 -23.43
N HIS A 436 -42.08 -6.61 -23.53
CA HIS A 436 -42.80 -6.51 -24.80
C HIS A 436 -43.19 -5.06 -24.99
N LYS A 437 -42.52 -4.37 -25.93
CA LYS A 437 -42.61 -2.91 -26.09
C LYS A 437 -42.69 -2.54 -27.58
N LYS A 438 -43.43 -1.46 -27.88
CA LYS A 438 -43.58 -0.92 -29.24
C LYS A 438 -42.68 0.29 -29.50
N GLU A 439 -42.21 0.94 -28.44
CA GLU A 439 -41.45 2.20 -28.46
C GLU A 439 -40.36 2.19 -27.37
N PRO A 440 -39.38 3.10 -27.45
CA PRO A 440 -38.38 3.30 -26.41
C PRO A 440 -39.00 3.46 -25.02
N PHE A 441 -38.30 2.98 -23.99
CA PHE A 441 -38.81 3.01 -22.62
C PHE A 441 -37.70 3.15 -21.59
N ASP A 442 -38.07 3.71 -20.43
CA ASP A 442 -37.16 3.93 -19.32
C ASP A 442 -37.30 2.84 -18.25
N LEU A 443 -36.16 2.53 -17.63
CA LEU A 443 -35.99 1.62 -16.51
C LEU A 443 -35.37 2.39 -15.34
N GLU A 444 -36.06 2.48 -14.23
CA GLU A 444 -35.52 2.99 -12.97
C GLU A 444 -35.05 1.83 -12.09
N ALA A 445 -33.80 1.85 -11.67
CA ALA A 445 -33.26 0.92 -10.68
C ALA A 445 -33.22 1.58 -9.30
N PHE A 446 -33.73 0.90 -8.27
CA PHE A 446 -33.76 1.39 -6.90
C PHE A 446 -33.72 0.23 -5.89
N TYR A 447 -33.42 0.55 -4.64
CA TYR A 447 -33.44 -0.40 -3.53
C TYR A 447 -34.86 -0.60 -3.00
N SER A 448 -35.33 -1.84 -2.90
CA SER A 448 -36.73 -2.16 -2.54
C SER A 448 -37.10 -1.74 -1.12
N ASN A 449 -36.14 -1.67 -0.19
CA ASN A 449 -36.39 -1.40 1.22
C ASN A 449 -35.57 -0.20 1.74
N PRO A 450 -36.08 1.03 1.63
CA PRO A 450 -35.37 2.23 2.04
C PRO A 450 -35.03 2.30 3.54
N GLN A 451 -35.83 1.64 4.39
CA GLN A 451 -35.65 1.68 5.85
C GLN A 451 -34.41 0.92 6.33
N GLU A 452 -33.93 -0.03 5.52
CA GLU A 452 -32.72 -0.80 5.82
C GLU A 452 -31.44 -0.14 5.29
N LEU A 453 -31.58 0.93 4.50
CA LEU A 453 -30.43 1.62 3.94
C LEU A 453 -29.80 2.54 4.99
N PRO A 454 -28.46 2.57 5.11
CA PRO A 454 -27.76 3.58 5.89
C PRO A 454 -27.74 4.96 5.20
N TYR A 455 -28.41 5.06 4.06
CA TYR A 455 -28.31 6.13 3.09
C TYR A 455 -29.73 6.45 2.60
N PRO A 456 -30.20 7.70 2.68
CA PRO A 456 -31.61 8.03 2.49
C PRO A 456 -32.10 7.90 1.04
N ASP A 457 -31.22 8.12 0.05
CA ASP A 457 -31.60 8.03 -1.35
C ASP A 457 -31.50 6.59 -1.86
N HIS A 458 -32.67 5.99 -2.11
CA HIS A 458 -32.78 4.59 -2.52
C HIS A 458 -32.56 4.38 -4.02
N ARG A 459 -32.42 5.44 -4.82
CA ARG A 459 -32.30 5.35 -6.27
C ARG A 459 -30.87 4.98 -6.67
N ILE A 460 -30.76 4.07 -7.62
CA ILE A 460 -29.47 3.60 -8.17
C ILE A 460 -29.19 4.29 -9.50
N GLY A 461 -30.17 4.34 -10.40
CA GLY A 461 -30.00 4.95 -11.72
C GLY A 461 -31.25 4.83 -12.59
N CYS A 462 -31.26 5.58 -13.69
CA CYS A 462 -32.32 5.54 -14.70
C CYS A 462 -31.70 5.24 -16.07
N TYR A 463 -32.23 4.25 -16.77
CA TYR A 463 -31.69 3.72 -18.01
C TYR A 463 -32.76 3.73 -19.09
N SER A 464 -32.44 4.28 -20.25
CA SER A 464 -33.37 4.42 -21.37
C SER A 464 -32.97 3.44 -22.47
N VAL A 465 -33.89 2.54 -22.80
CA VAL A 465 -33.73 1.57 -23.88
C VAL A 465 -34.27 2.21 -25.16
N GLN A 466 -33.37 2.56 -26.06
CA GLN A 466 -33.66 3.26 -27.31
C GLN A 466 -33.72 2.28 -28.49
N ASN A 467 -34.12 2.78 -29.67
CA ASN A 467 -34.23 2.00 -30.91
C ASN A 467 -35.14 0.76 -30.81
N VAL A 468 -36.16 0.83 -29.96
CA VAL A 468 -37.22 -0.19 -29.89
C VAL A 468 -38.27 0.15 -30.92
N VAL A 469 -38.40 -0.70 -31.94
CA VAL A 469 -39.40 -0.59 -33.00
C VAL A 469 -40.39 -1.75 -32.92
N PRO A 470 -41.66 -1.59 -33.34
CA PRO A 470 -42.63 -2.68 -33.37
C PRO A 470 -42.24 -3.73 -34.43
N GLN A 471 -42.81 -4.93 -34.31
CA GLN A 471 -42.64 -5.97 -35.32
C GLN A 471 -43.29 -5.57 -36.66
N PRO A 472 -42.94 -6.21 -37.79
CA PRO A 472 -43.50 -5.88 -39.10
C PRO A 472 -45.04 -5.96 -39.19
N ASP A 473 -45.68 -6.71 -38.29
CA ASP A 473 -47.13 -6.83 -38.14
C ASP A 473 -47.77 -5.75 -37.26
N GLY A 474 -46.98 -4.85 -36.67
CA GLY A 474 -47.43 -3.78 -35.77
C GLY A 474 -47.55 -4.21 -34.30
N ASP A 475 -47.21 -5.45 -33.96
CA ASP A 475 -47.22 -5.95 -32.59
C ASP A 475 -45.94 -5.58 -31.81
N SER A 476 -45.99 -5.79 -30.50
CA SER A 476 -44.89 -5.45 -29.59
C SER A 476 -43.66 -6.32 -29.85
N SER A 477 -42.50 -5.68 -29.96
CA SER A 477 -41.22 -6.37 -30.05
C SER A 477 -40.81 -6.95 -28.71
N LYS A 478 -40.21 -8.14 -28.75
CA LYS A 478 -39.65 -8.82 -27.58
C LYS A 478 -38.23 -8.28 -27.33
N VAL A 479 -38.07 -7.53 -26.25
CA VAL A 479 -36.80 -6.90 -25.85
C VAL A 479 -36.24 -7.64 -24.64
N LYS A 480 -35.06 -8.26 -24.77
CA LYS A 480 -34.32 -8.87 -23.65
C LYS A 480 -33.32 -7.86 -23.10
N VAL A 481 -33.53 -7.41 -21.87
CA VAL A 481 -32.60 -6.51 -21.18
C VAL A 481 -31.77 -7.31 -20.19
N LYS A 482 -30.44 -7.21 -20.28
CA LYS A 482 -29.50 -7.90 -19.39
C LYS A 482 -29.01 -6.96 -18.31
N VAL A 483 -29.48 -7.17 -17.08
CA VAL A 483 -29.03 -6.43 -15.90
C VAL A 483 -27.97 -7.21 -15.12
N ARG A 484 -27.05 -6.50 -14.48
CA ARG A 484 -25.89 -7.10 -13.81
C ARG A 484 -25.52 -6.33 -12.55
N VAL A 485 -25.14 -7.07 -11.51
CA VAL A 485 -24.24 -6.56 -10.46
C VAL A 485 -22.84 -7.07 -10.77
N ASN A 486 -21.91 -6.15 -11.02
CA ASN A 486 -20.57 -6.47 -11.48
C ASN A 486 -19.64 -6.89 -10.32
N VAL A 487 -18.36 -7.11 -10.61
CA VAL A 487 -17.36 -7.55 -9.62
C VAL A 487 -17.09 -6.55 -8.50
N HIS A 488 -17.44 -5.26 -8.70
CA HIS A 488 -17.32 -4.19 -7.70
C HIS A 488 -18.56 -4.10 -6.80
N GLY A 489 -19.62 -4.85 -7.10
CA GLY A 489 -20.93 -4.70 -6.44
C GLY A 489 -21.75 -3.53 -6.98
N ILE A 490 -21.44 -3.04 -8.18
CA ILE A 490 -22.15 -1.93 -8.84
C ILE A 490 -23.16 -2.49 -9.84
N PHE A 491 -24.38 -1.98 -9.80
CA PHE A 491 -25.47 -2.32 -10.71
C PHE A 491 -25.31 -1.61 -12.07
N SER A 492 -25.58 -2.33 -13.15
CA SER A 492 -25.70 -1.76 -14.49
C SER A 492 -26.65 -2.55 -15.38
N VAL A 493 -27.21 -1.85 -16.37
CA VAL A 493 -27.82 -2.49 -17.54
C VAL A 493 -26.70 -2.74 -18.55
N SER A 494 -26.32 -4.00 -18.71
CA SER A 494 -25.15 -4.40 -19.52
C SER A 494 -25.42 -4.51 -21.01
N GLY A 495 -26.69 -4.50 -21.43
CA GLY A 495 -27.10 -4.54 -22.82
C GLY A 495 -28.58 -4.84 -22.96
N ALA A 496 -29.13 -4.57 -24.14
CA ALA A 496 -30.47 -4.97 -24.53
C ALA A 496 -30.40 -5.60 -25.93
N SER A 497 -31.18 -6.66 -26.19
CA SER A 497 -31.33 -7.29 -27.51
C SER A 497 -32.80 -7.32 -27.92
N LEU A 498 -33.09 -6.96 -29.17
CA LEU A 498 -34.42 -7.02 -29.77
C LEU A 498 -34.50 -8.31 -30.61
N ILE A 499 -35.61 -9.05 -30.45
CA ILE A 499 -35.83 -10.32 -31.15
C ILE A 499 -36.91 -10.12 -32.20
N GLU A 500 -36.52 -10.24 -33.46
CA GLU A 500 -37.43 -10.26 -34.60
C GLU A 500 -37.77 -11.70 -34.97
N LYS A 501 -39.05 -11.96 -35.24
CA LYS A 501 -39.49 -13.23 -35.84
C LYS A 501 -39.52 -13.05 -37.36
N GLN A 502 -38.61 -13.68 -38.09
CA GLN A 502 -38.77 -13.84 -39.54
C GLN A 502 -39.58 -15.11 -39.83
N LYS A 503 -40.67 -14.97 -40.58
CA LYS A 503 -41.37 -16.11 -41.19
C LYS A 503 -40.53 -16.64 -42.36
N GLY A 504 -39.82 -17.74 -42.14
CA GLY A 504 -39.21 -18.56 -43.19
C GLY A 504 -40.08 -19.78 -43.47
N ASP A 505 -40.16 -20.21 -44.73
CA ASP A 505 -40.80 -21.47 -45.12
C ASP A 505 -40.01 -22.65 -44.49
N GLY A 506 -40.46 -23.13 -43.32
CA GLY A 506 -40.07 -24.43 -42.77
C GLY A 506 -39.46 -24.46 -41.37
N ASP A 507 -38.93 -23.36 -40.84
CA ASP A 507 -38.54 -23.23 -39.42
C ASP A 507 -38.34 -21.74 -39.08
N ASP A 508 -38.94 -21.26 -38.00
CA ASP A 508 -38.84 -19.86 -37.54
C ASP A 508 -37.37 -19.51 -37.22
N MET A 509 -36.72 -18.67 -38.05
CA MET A 509 -35.40 -18.12 -37.74
C MET A 509 -35.53 -16.87 -36.85
N GLN A 510 -34.89 -16.89 -35.67
CA GLN A 510 -34.79 -15.73 -34.77
C GLN A 510 -33.55 -14.90 -35.14
N ILE A 511 -33.74 -13.62 -35.44
CA ILE A 511 -32.65 -12.67 -35.66
C ILE A 511 -32.56 -11.75 -34.43
N ASP A 512 -31.38 -11.69 -33.82
CA ASP A 512 -31.07 -10.79 -32.72
C ASP A 512 -30.49 -9.47 -33.28
N SER A 513 -31.11 -8.34 -32.96
CA SER A 513 -30.54 -7.00 -33.20
C SER A 513 -30.24 -6.31 -31.86
N GLU A 514 -29.21 -5.46 -31.80
CA GLU A 514 -28.76 -4.81 -30.55
C GLU A 514 -29.31 -3.36 -30.44
N PRO A 515 -30.39 -3.10 -29.68
CA PRO A 515 -30.79 -1.75 -29.30
C PRO A 515 -29.77 -1.08 -28.37
N MET A 516 -29.68 0.24 -28.47
CA MET A 516 -28.81 1.05 -27.62
C MET A 516 -29.46 1.32 -26.27
N VAL A 517 -28.66 1.25 -25.19
CA VAL A 517 -29.07 1.63 -23.84
C VAL A 517 -28.29 2.85 -23.41
N GLN A 518 -28.98 3.94 -23.07
CA GLN A 518 -28.39 5.15 -22.51
C GLN A 518 -28.73 5.24 -21.01
N ASN A 519 -27.87 5.89 -20.22
CA ASN A 519 -28.08 6.10 -18.78
C ASN A 519 -28.39 7.58 -18.55
N GLU A 520 -29.67 7.93 -18.45
CA GLU A 520 -30.14 9.33 -18.43
C GLU A 520 -30.05 9.98 -17.02
N GLY A 521 -29.54 9.26 -16.02
CA GLY A 521 -29.55 9.66 -14.61
C GLY A 521 -28.57 10.76 -14.16
N ARG A 522 -27.75 11.34 -15.03
CA ARG A 522 -26.88 12.53 -14.80
C ARG A 522 -26.26 12.92 -16.16
N GLY A 523 -26.29 14.21 -16.49
CA GLY A 523 -26.00 14.77 -17.82
C GLY A 523 -24.90 14.07 -18.63
N GLU A 524 -25.19 13.88 -19.91
CA GLU A 524 -24.35 13.25 -20.92
C GLU A 524 -22.97 13.94 -21.05
N GLU A 525 -22.02 13.55 -20.21
CA GLU A 525 -20.58 13.77 -20.41
C GLU A 525 -19.70 12.63 -19.87
N GLN A 526 -20.28 11.52 -19.38
CA GLN A 526 -19.52 10.44 -18.73
C GLN A 526 -19.78 9.05 -19.32
N VAL A 527 -19.07 8.75 -20.40
CA VAL A 527 -18.71 7.38 -20.76
C VAL A 527 -17.40 7.05 -20.05
N HIS A 528 -17.45 6.14 -19.07
CA HIS A 528 -16.33 5.49 -18.40
C HIS A 528 -15.10 6.35 -18.04
N GLY A 529 -15.24 7.15 -16.98
CA GLY A 529 -14.14 7.76 -16.24
C GLY A 529 -14.65 8.95 -15.42
N PRO A 530 -13.95 9.39 -14.36
CA PRO A 530 -14.16 10.74 -13.84
C PRO A 530 -14.01 11.71 -15.03
N PRO A 531 -14.71 12.85 -15.04
CA PRO A 531 -14.52 13.80 -16.12
C PRO A 531 -13.03 14.13 -16.18
N ILE A 532 -12.45 14.14 -17.39
CA ILE A 532 -11.05 14.50 -17.64
C ILE A 532 -10.68 15.79 -16.87
N LEU A 533 -11.68 16.64 -16.64
CA LEU A 533 -11.69 17.83 -15.80
C LEU A 533 -11.15 17.65 -14.37
N CYS A 534 -11.25 16.47 -13.73
CA CYS A 534 -10.73 16.23 -12.39
C CYS A 534 -9.27 15.71 -12.36
N PHE A 535 -8.79 15.13 -13.46
CA PHE A 535 -7.42 14.61 -13.56
C PHE A 535 -6.38 15.71 -13.68
N LEU A 536 -6.69 16.76 -14.46
CA LEU A 536 -5.76 17.87 -14.70
C LEU A 536 -5.44 18.64 -13.41
N PRO A 537 -6.44 19.05 -12.58
CA PRO A 537 -6.17 19.69 -11.29
C PRO A 537 -5.36 18.79 -10.35
N GLN A 538 -5.67 17.49 -10.28
CA GLN A 538 -4.95 16.57 -9.41
C GLN A 538 -3.47 16.45 -9.81
N ARG A 539 -3.17 16.34 -11.10
CA ARG A 539 -1.79 16.31 -11.60
C ARG A 539 -1.04 17.61 -11.30
N GLN A 540 -1.67 18.76 -11.47
CA GLN A 540 -1.06 20.05 -11.15
C GLN A 540 -0.69 20.14 -9.66
N MET A 541 -1.58 19.66 -8.78
CA MET A 541 -1.29 19.63 -7.34
C MET A 541 -0.14 18.68 -7.00
N ILE A 542 -0.06 17.51 -7.64
CA ILE A 542 1.07 16.57 -7.44
C ILE A 542 2.39 17.20 -7.88
N ILE A 543 2.41 17.90 -9.02
CA ILE A 543 3.60 18.61 -9.50
C ILE A 543 4.00 19.70 -8.51
N GLN A 544 3.05 20.47 -7.99
CA GLN A 544 3.29 21.47 -6.96
C GLN A 544 3.87 20.87 -5.68
N ASP A 545 3.29 19.76 -5.20
CA ASP A 545 3.78 19.03 -4.02
C ASP A 545 5.24 18.57 -4.22
N LYS A 546 5.55 18.08 -5.42
CA LYS A 546 6.91 17.64 -5.80
C LYS A 546 7.90 18.81 -5.86
N LEU A 547 7.51 19.94 -6.45
CA LEU A 547 8.36 21.13 -6.53
C LEU A 547 8.69 21.68 -5.13
N VAL A 548 7.70 21.75 -4.24
CA VAL A 548 7.92 22.18 -2.84
C VAL A 548 8.79 21.18 -2.09
N LYS A 549 8.62 19.87 -2.33
CA LYS A 549 9.50 18.87 -1.74
C LYS A 549 10.95 19.02 -2.22
N GLU A 550 11.17 19.10 -3.53
CA GLU A 550 12.52 19.26 -4.11
C GLU A 550 13.18 20.56 -3.64
N LEU A 551 12.40 21.62 -3.42
CA LEU A 551 12.88 22.87 -2.83
C LEU A 551 13.40 22.66 -1.41
N ASN A 552 12.60 22.01 -0.55
CA ASN A 552 12.97 21.73 0.84
C ASN A 552 14.16 20.75 0.92
N ASP A 553 14.20 19.74 0.06
CA ASP A 553 15.33 18.80 -0.02
C ASP A 553 16.62 19.52 -0.42
N ALA A 554 16.56 20.49 -1.35
CA ALA A 554 17.72 21.31 -1.72
C ALA A 554 18.18 22.22 -0.58
N LYS A 555 17.26 22.87 0.15
CA LYS A 555 17.57 23.67 1.34
C LYS A 555 18.25 22.81 2.41
N ASN A 556 17.67 21.67 2.74
CA ASN A 556 18.21 20.74 3.73
C ASN A 556 19.59 20.21 3.31
N ALA A 557 19.84 19.99 2.02
CA ALA A 557 21.15 19.54 1.53
C ALA A 557 22.25 20.60 1.73
N VAL A 558 21.92 21.90 1.62
CA VAL A 558 22.85 22.98 1.96
C VAL A 558 23.12 22.97 3.46
N GLU A 559 22.07 22.92 4.28
CA GLU A 559 22.17 22.93 5.74
C GLU A 559 23.00 21.74 6.26
N GLU A 560 22.70 20.52 5.80
CA GLU A 560 23.45 19.30 6.14
C GLU A 560 24.93 19.42 5.75
N TYR A 561 25.22 19.91 4.53
CA TYR A 561 26.59 20.09 4.06
C TYR A 561 27.36 21.10 4.90
N VAL A 562 26.71 22.19 5.32
CA VAL A 562 27.33 23.22 6.17
C VAL A 562 27.74 22.63 7.52
N TYR A 563 26.84 21.92 8.20
CA TYR A 563 27.13 21.31 9.50
C TYR A 563 28.17 20.18 9.40
N ASP A 564 28.03 19.28 8.42
CA ASP A 564 28.95 18.16 8.21
C ASP A 564 30.37 18.63 7.87
N LEU A 565 30.52 19.61 6.98
CA LEU A 565 31.82 20.12 6.58
C LEU A 565 32.48 20.91 7.72
N ARG A 566 31.71 21.69 8.49
CA ARG A 566 32.25 22.44 9.65
C ARG A 566 32.86 21.51 10.69
N ASP A 567 32.13 20.46 11.09
CA ASP A 567 32.61 19.47 12.06
C ASP A 567 33.89 18.79 11.55
N LYS A 568 33.90 18.37 10.28
CA LYS A 568 35.07 17.71 9.67
C LYS A 568 36.26 18.64 9.51
N LEU A 569 36.07 19.92 9.21
CA LEU A 569 37.16 20.91 9.11
C LEU A 569 37.89 21.10 10.44
N CYS A 570 37.17 21.07 11.56
CA CYS A 570 37.74 21.16 12.90
C CYS A 570 38.28 19.81 13.44
N GLY A 571 38.13 18.72 12.67
CA GLY A 571 38.57 17.39 13.06
C GLY A 571 39.41 16.71 11.98
N MET A 572 38.78 15.84 11.19
CA MET A 572 39.48 14.94 10.27
C MET A 572 40.20 15.65 9.11
N TYR A 573 39.69 16.81 8.69
CA TYR A 573 40.20 17.57 7.54
C TYR A 573 41.24 18.63 7.89
N GLU A 574 41.47 18.90 9.18
CA GLU A 574 42.43 19.90 9.65
C GLU A 574 43.83 19.72 9.02
N LYS A 575 44.27 18.47 8.84
CA LYS A 575 45.59 18.13 8.27
C LYS A 575 45.69 18.27 6.75
N TYR A 576 44.56 18.36 6.05
CA TYR A 576 44.47 18.31 4.58
C TYR A 576 44.10 19.66 3.94
N VAL A 577 43.94 20.69 4.77
CA VAL A 577 43.59 22.05 4.36
C VAL A 577 44.69 23.03 4.78
N THR A 578 44.90 24.10 4.00
CA THR A 578 45.79 25.18 4.41
C THR A 578 45.07 26.09 5.43
N GLN A 579 45.82 26.81 6.27
CA GLN A 579 45.20 27.70 7.26
C GLN A 579 44.38 28.82 6.60
N ASP A 580 44.82 29.31 5.43
CA ASP A 580 44.12 30.33 4.64
C ASP A 580 42.83 29.79 4.01
N ASP A 581 42.89 28.61 3.38
CA ASP A 581 41.69 27.96 2.82
C ASP A 581 40.70 27.55 3.92
N SER A 582 41.20 27.11 5.08
CA SER A 582 40.39 26.75 6.23
C SER A 582 39.65 27.97 6.79
N GLY A 583 40.34 29.11 6.94
CA GLY A 583 39.73 30.37 7.37
C GLY A 583 38.68 30.87 6.39
N ARG A 584 39.00 30.86 5.08
CA ARG A 584 38.07 31.26 4.02
C ARG A 584 36.81 30.37 3.98
N LEU A 585 37.00 29.06 4.08
CA LEU A 585 35.89 28.11 4.04
C LEU A 585 35.03 28.19 5.30
N SER A 586 35.63 28.38 6.48
CA SER A 586 34.90 28.58 7.74
C SER A 586 34.01 29.81 7.70
N LEU A 587 34.53 30.94 7.18
CA LEU A 587 33.73 32.15 6.97
C LEU A 587 32.59 31.92 5.97
N MET A 588 32.85 31.25 4.85
CA MET A 588 31.79 30.94 3.87
C MET A 588 30.70 30.02 4.44
N LEU A 589 31.07 29.09 5.32
CA LEU A 589 30.11 28.22 6.00
C LEU A 589 29.25 29.00 7.00
N GLU A 590 29.85 29.90 7.78
CA GLU A 590 29.14 30.80 8.70
C GLU A 590 28.20 31.76 7.95
N ASP A 591 28.68 32.39 6.88
CA ASP A 591 27.87 33.27 6.04
C ASP A 591 26.70 32.52 5.40
N THR A 592 26.90 31.26 4.99
CA THR A 592 25.83 30.44 4.39
C THR A 592 24.81 30.01 5.43
N GLU A 593 25.23 29.68 6.65
CA GLU A 593 24.33 29.39 7.77
C GLU A 593 23.48 30.61 8.14
N ASN A 594 24.12 31.77 8.33
CA ASN A 594 23.41 33.02 8.63
C ASN A 594 22.41 33.36 7.50
N TRP A 595 22.84 33.19 6.24
CA TRP A 595 21.96 33.37 5.10
C TRP A 595 20.75 32.42 5.13
N LEU A 596 20.91 31.15 5.49
CA LEU A 596 19.79 30.19 5.57
C LEU A 596 18.69 30.61 6.56
N TYR A 597 19.04 31.32 7.64
CA TYR A 597 18.11 31.80 8.66
C TYR A 597 17.59 33.23 8.42
N GLU A 598 18.13 33.95 7.43
CA GLU A 598 17.72 35.29 7.04
C GLU A 598 17.16 35.29 5.61
N ASP A 599 17.86 35.90 4.66
CA ASP A 599 17.43 36.08 3.28
C ASP A 599 17.21 34.76 2.51
N GLY A 600 17.81 33.68 3.00
CA GLY A 600 17.78 32.34 2.43
C GLY A 600 16.59 31.49 2.87
N GLU A 601 15.66 31.99 3.69
CA GLU A 601 14.56 31.15 4.20
C GLU A 601 13.64 30.63 3.08
N ASP A 602 13.31 31.50 2.11
CA ASP A 602 12.30 31.30 1.06
C ASP A 602 12.84 31.58 -0.36
N GLN A 603 14.01 31.03 -0.68
CA GLN A 603 14.65 31.18 -1.99
C GLN A 603 14.26 30.08 -2.99
N PRO A 604 14.35 30.31 -4.32
CA PRO A 604 14.14 29.27 -5.33
C PRO A 604 15.18 28.15 -5.26
N LYS A 605 14.81 26.95 -5.70
CA LYS A 605 15.65 25.72 -5.68
C LYS A 605 17.06 25.96 -6.26
N GLN A 606 17.12 26.64 -7.40
CA GLN A 606 18.38 26.91 -8.09
C GLN A 606 19.37 27.69 -7.22
N VAL A 607 18.90 28.59 -6.35
CA VAL A 607 19.77 29.38 -5.47
C VAL A 607 20.43 28.49 -4.41
N TYR A 608 19.69 27.52 -3.85
CA TYR A 608 20.27 26.54 -2.92
C TYR A 608 21.29 25.64 -3.61
N GLU A 609 21.01 25.19 -4.83
CA GLU A 609 21.95 24.38 -5.62
C GLU A 609 23.24 25.16 -5.93
N GLU A 610 23.13 26.42 -6.34
CA GLU A 610 24.28 27.30 -6.60
C GLU A 610 25.12 27.55 -5.34
N LYS A 611 24.47 27.73 -4.17
CA LYS A 611 25.16 27.85 -2.87
C LYS A 611 25.89 26.56 -2.51
N LEU A 612 25.24 25.41 -2.67
CA LEU A 612 25.85 24.11 -2.41
C LEU A 612 27.07 23.87 -3.31
N ASP A 613 26.95 24.20 -4.60
CA ASP A 613 28.05 24.05 -5.55
C ASP A 613 29.21 24.99 -5.24
N ALA A 614 28.94 26.23 -4.79
CA ALA A 614 29.97 27.15 -4.35
C ALA A 614 30.75 26.60 -3.14
N LEU A 615 30.06 26.02 -2.16
CA LEU A 615 30.71 25.37 -1.02
C LEU A 615 31.50 24.12 -1.45
N ARG A 616 30.92 23.28 -2.31
CA ARG A 616 31.58 22.07 -2.83
C ARG A 616 32.84 22.36 -3.63
N ARG A 617 32.90 23.47 -4.38
CA ARG A 617 34.13 23.86 -5.11
C ARG A 617 35.35 23.99 -4.21
N LEU A 618 35.16 24.41 -2.95
CA LEU A 618 36.23 24.53 -1.97
C LEU A 618 36.37 23.29 -1.08
N GLY A 619 35.25 22.65 -0.71
CA GLY A 619 35.26 21.47 0.16
C GLY A 619 35.68 20.17 -0.54
N GLN A 620 35.34 19.98 -1.81
CA GLN A 620 35.59 18.74 -2.55
C GLN A 620 37.09 18.41 -2.69
N PRO A 621 38.00 19.36 -3.00
CA PRO A 621 39.43 19.08 -3.01
C PRO A 621 39.96 18.59 -1.66
N ILE A 622 39.46 19.14 -0.54
CA ILE A 622 39.88 18.74 0.82
C ILE A 622 39.40 17.31 1.11
N TYR A 623 38.14 17.02 0.80
CA TYR A 623 37.57 15.67 0.90
C TYR A 623 38.39 14.66 0.07
N ASP A 624 38.70 15.00 -1.18
CA ASP A 624 39.46 14.13 -2.08
C ASP A 624 40.89 13.91 -1.56
N ARG A 625 41.58 14.93 -1.04
CA ARG A 625 42.92 14.78 -0.42
C ARG A 625 42.90 13.82 0.77
N HIS A 626 41.92 13.96 1.66
CA HIS A 626 41.75 13.06 2.81
C HIS A 626 41.49 11.62 2.35
N ARG A 627 40.49 11.39 1.49
CA ARG A 627 40.15 10.05 0.97
C ARG A 627 41.34 9.40 0.29
N GLU A 628 42.00 10.14 -0.60
CA GLU A 628 43.17 9.65 -1.31
C GLU A 628 44.37 9.41 -0.39
N HIS A 629 44.50 10.12 0.75
CA HIS A 629 45.54 9.85 1.72
C HIS A 629 45.31 8.54 2.48
N GLU A 630 44.06 8.21 2.83
CA GLU A 630 43.68 6.98 3.54
C GLU A 630 43.71 5.73 2.63
N ASP A 631 43.19 5.85 1.41
CA ASP A 631 42.97 4.69 0.53
C ASP A 631 44.19 4.35 -0.33
N ARG A 632 45.04 5.33 -0.67
CA ARG A 632 46.20 5.12 -1.55
C ARG A 632 47.24 4.14 -0.98
N PRO A 633 47.61 4.16 0.32
CA PRO A 633 48.50 3.15 0.88
C PRO A 633 47.98 1.72 0.69
N ARG A 634 46.66 1.51 0.83
CA ARG A 634 46.03 0.20 0.65
C ARG A 634 46.09 -0.26 -0.81
N ALA A 635 45.81 0.65 -1.75
CA ALA A 635 45.92 0.37 -3.19
C ALA A 635 47.36 0.01 -3.60
N PHE A 636 48.35 0.72 -3.06
CA PHE A 636 49.76 0.39 -3.29
C PHE A 636 50.19 -0.92 -2.64
N GLU A 637 49.66 -1.26 -1.47
CA GLU A 637 49.90 -2.56 -0.83
C GLU A 637 49.35 -3.70 -1.69
N GLU A 638 48.17 -3.54 -2.29
CA GLU A 638 47.58 -4.52 -3.20
C GLU A 638 48.42 -4.69 -4.47
N LEU A 639 48.82 -3.59 -5.12
CA LEU A 639 49.74 -3.63 -6.26
C LEU A 639 51.06 -4.32 -5.88
N GLY A 640 51.61 -4.01 -4.70
CA GLY A 640 52.81 -4.64 -4.16
C GLY A 640 52.66 -6.15 -3.97
N LYS A 641 51.53 -6.62 -3.44
CA LYS A 641 51.23 -8.07 -3.29
C LYS A 641 51.17 -8.77 -4.64
N LYS A 642 50.54 -8.16 -5.65
CA LYS A 642 50.46 -8.71 -7.02
C LYS A 642 51.85 -8.76 -7.66
N LEU A 643 52.65 -7.70 -7.54
CA LEU A 643 54.03 -7.68 -8.01
C LEU A 643 54.87 -8.77 -7.35
N GLN A 644 54.78 -8.94 -6.03
CA GLN A 644 55.48 -10.01 -5.31
C GLN A 644 55.07 -11.41 -5.76
N LEU A 645 53.78 -11.64 -6.03
CA LEU A 645 53.28 -12.91 -6.56
C LEU A 645 53.91 -13.21 -7.93
N TYR A 646 53.92 -12.24 -8.84
CA TYR A 646 54.49 -12.40 -10.18
C TYR A 646 56.02 -12.48 -10.16
N MET A 647 56.70 -11.78 -9.24
CA MET A 647 58.14 -11.96 -9.03
C MET A 647 58.49 -13.38 -8.56
N LYS A 648 57.74 -13.92 -7.59
CA LYS A 648 57.90 -15.32 -7.16
C LYS A 648 57.69 -16.30 -8.33
N PHE A 649 56.72 -16.03 -9.19
CA PHE A 649 56.49 -16.83 -10.38
C PHE A 649 57.68 -16.81 -11.36
N VAL A 650 58.24 -15.62 -11.62
CA VAL A 650 59.44 -15.45 -12.44
C VAL A 650 60.64 -16.18 -11.83
N GLU A 651 60.82 -16.12 -10.51
CA GLU A 651 61.89 -16.84 -9.80
C GLU A 651 61.71 -18.36 -9.86
N SER A 652 60.49 -18.88 -9.67
CA SER A 652 60.19 -20.32 -9.80
C SER A 652 60.44 -20.84 -11.22
N TYR A 653 60.14 -20.03 -12.26
CA TYR A 653 60.50 -20.36 -13.64
C TYR A 653 62.03 -20.40 -13.83
N LYS A 654 62.77 -19.42 -13.28
CA LYS A 654 64.26 -19.39 -13.34
C LYS A 654 64.91 -20.56 -12.60
N GLN A 655 64.27 -21.06 -11.54
CA GLN A 655 64.68 -22.26 -10.80
C GLN A 655 64.33 -23.59 -11.51
N LYS A 656 63.71 -23.52 -12.70
CA LYS A 656 63.28 -24.67 -13.51
C LYS A 656 62.29 -25.59 -12.77
N ASP A 657 61.35 -25.02 -12.00
CA ASP A 657 60.25 -25.78 -11.40
C ASP A 657 59.46 -26.51 -12.50
N GLU A 658 59.24 -27.83 -12.32
CA GLU A 658 58.57 -28.70 -13.28
C GLU A 658 57.20 -28.19 -13.71
N ARG A 659 56.55 -27.35 -12.89
CA ARG A 659 55.23 -26.76 -13.15
C ARG A 659 55.20 -25.73 -14.28
N PHE A 660 56.33 -25.14 -14.67
CA PHE A 660 56.39 -23.98 -15.59
C PHE A 660 57.28 -24.18 -16.82
N LEU A 661 57.79 -25.40 -17.04
CA LEU A 661 58.69 -25.74 -18.16
C LEU A 661 58.07 -25.59 -19.55
N HIS A 662 56.73 -25.50 -19.66
CA HIS A 662 55.99 -25.37 -20.92
C HIS A 662 55.80 -23.91 -21.39
N LEU A 663 56.24 -22.92 -20.60
CA LEU A 663 56.14 -21.51 -20.93
C LEU A 663 57.34 -21.05 -21.76
N SER A 664 57.09 -20.28 -22.83
CA SER A 664 58.16 -19.80 -23.70
C SER A 664 59.02 -18.74 -23.00
N ALA A 665 60.31 -18.72 -23.31
CA ALA A 665 61.25 -17.75 -22.74
C ALA A 665 60.88 -16.29 -23.12
N GLU A 666 60.21 -16.09 -24.26
CA GLU A 666 59.72 -14.80 -24.73
C GLU A 666 58.51 -14.31 -23.91
N GLU A 667 57.55 -15.18 -23.62
CA GLU A 667 56.39 -14.86 -22.77
C GLU A 667 56.83 -14.52 -21.34
N MET A 668 57.80 -15.25 -20.79
CA MET A 668 58.33 -14.95 -19.45
C MET A 668 59.21 -13.69 -19.39
N SER A 669 59.95 -13.39 -20.46
CA SER A 669 60.66 -12.10 -20.59
C SER A 669 59.69 -10.92 -20.62
N SER A 670 58.52 -11.08 -21.27
CA SER A 670 57.46 -10.07 -21.27
C SER A 670 56.86 -9.84 -19.88
N VAL A 671 56.61 -10.91 -19.12
CA VAL A 671 56.14 -10.84 -17.72
C VAL A 671 57.19 -10.18 -16.83
N GLU A 672 58.46 -10.57 -16.93
CA GLU A 672 59.55 -9.99 -16.15
C GLU A 672 59.73 -8.49 -16.43
N LYS A 673 59.66 -8.08 -17.71
CA LYS A 673 59.69 -6.68 -18.11
C LYS A 673 58.51 -5.90 -17.56
N CYS A 674 57.28 -6.43 -17.68
CA CYS A 674 56.07 -5.78 -17.19
C CYS A 674 56.08 -5.60 -15.67
N VAL A 675 56.55 -6.60 -14.91
CA VAL A 675 56.71 -6.53 -13.45
C VAL A 675 57.77 -5.49 -13.08
N SER A 676 58.91 -5.46 -13.76
CA SER A 676 59.98 -4.48 -13.51
C SER A 676 59.53 -3.04 -13.80
N GLU A 677 58.82 -2.81 -14.89
CA GLU A 677 58.26 -1.51 -15.26
C GLU A 677 57.22 -1.01 -14.24
N ASN A 678 56.29 -1.88 -13.82
CA ASN A 678 55.28 -1.52 -12.81
C ASN A 678 55.89 -1.31 -11.42
N MET A 679 56.91 -2.09 -11.04
CA MET A 679 57.67 -1.88 -9.80
C MET A 679 58.44 -0.56 -9.82
N GLY A 680 59.08 -0.23 -10.95
CA GLY A 680 59.75 1.06 -11.16
C GLY A 680 58.77 2.24 -11.09
N TRP A 681 57.59 2.10 -11.71
CA TRP A 681 56.52 3.10 -11.64
C TRP A 681 56.01 3.28 -10.21
N MET A 682 55.71 2.19 -9.49
CA MET A 682 55.26 2.22 -8.10
C MET A 682 56.25 2.96 -7.21
N ASN A 683 57.53 2.61 -7.27
CA ASN A 683 58.58 3.25 -6.47
C ASN A 683 58.76 4.73 -6.83
N SER A 684 58.71 5.07 -8.12
CA SER A 684 58.80 6.46 -8.60
C SER A 684 57.64 7.31 -8.07
N ARG A 685 56.41 6.80 -8.15
CA ARG A 685 55.20 7.52 -7.70
C ARG A 685 55.10 7.61 -6.19
N MET A 686 55.48 6.56 -5.45
CA MET A 686 55.55 6.61 -3.98
C MET A 686 56.57 7.65 -3.50
N ASN A 687 57.73 7.74 -4.15
CA ASN A 687 58.76 8.75 -3.83
C ASN A 687 58.33 10.18 -4.22
N ALA A 688 57.66 10.34 -5.36
CA ALA A 688 57.09 11.63 -5.72
C ALA A 688 55.99 12.07 -4.73
N GLN A 689 55.16 11.13 -4.27
CA GLN A 689 54.09 11.41 -3.32
C GLN A 689 54.60 11.73 -1.90
N SER A 690 55.69 11.10 -1.46
CA SER A 690 56.25 11.36 -0.11
C SER A 690 56.88 12.76 0.04
N LYS A 691 57.09 13.46 -1.07
CA LYS A 691 57.61 14.85 -1.10
C LYS A 691 56.52 15.91 -1.00
N LEU A 692 55.25 15.55 -1.16
CA LEU A 692 54.13 16.49 -1.09
C LEU A 692 53.57 16.59 0.33
N ALA A 693 53.12 17.80 0.70
CA ALA A 693 52.36 17.99 1.92
C ALA A 693 50.95 17.37 1.77
N PRO A 694 50.31 16.91 2.88
CA PRO A 694 48.94 16.39 2.85
C PRO A 694 47.90 17.41 2.34
N THR A 695 48.24 18.70 2.35
CA THR A 695 47.42 19.81 1.84
C THR A 695 47.51 20.00 0.32
N GLN A 696 48.39 19.28 -0.36
CA GLN A 696 48.57 19.37 -1.80
C GLN A 696 47.88 18.22 -2.52
N ASP A 697 47.47 18.46 -3.76
CA ASP A 697 46.83 17.43 -4.58
C ASP A 697 47.84 16.29 -4.86
N PRO A 698 47.40 15.03 -4.79
CA PRO A 698 48.32 13.92 -4.91
C PRO A 698 48.85 13.72 -6.32
N VAL A 699 50.10 13.26 -6.41
CA VAL A 699 50.78 12.96 -7.69
C VAL A 699 50.15 11.76 -8.39
N VAL A 700 49.51 10.87 -7.62
CA VAL A 700 48.90 9.64 -8.09
C VAL A 700 47.62 9.38 -7.31
N LYS A 701 46.53 9.12 -8.03
CA LYS A 701 45.23 8.80 -7.42
C LYS A 701 45.07 7.28 -7.29
N VAL A 702 44.20 6.83 -6.40
CA VAL A 702 43.84 5.41 -6.24
C VAL A 702 43.39 4.80 -7.58
N ALA A 703 42.61 5.55 -8.37
CA ALA A 703 42.17 5.11 -9.69
C ALA A 703 43.35 4.77 -10.63
N ASP A 704 44.43 5.56 -10.59
CA ASP A 704 45.62 5.30 -11.42
C ASP A 704 46.34 4.02 -10.99
N VAL A 705 46.36 3.72 -9.68
CA VAL A 705 46.94 2.48 -9.14
C VAL A 705 46.10 1.27 -9.54
N ILE A 706 44.77 1.37 -9.51
CA ILE A 706 43.88 0.29 -9.95
C ILE A 706 44.06 0.00 -11.44
N VAL A 707 44.17 1.02 -12.28
CA VAL A 707 44.47 0.84 -13.71
C VAL A 707 45.79 0.11 -13.90
N LYS A 708 46.81 0.43 -13.11
CA LYS A 708 48.11 -0.28 -13.16
C LYS A 708 48.02 -1.73 -12.71
N ILE A 709 47.21 -2.04 -11.69
CA ILE A 709 46.93 -3.42 -11.29
C ILE A 709 46.29 -4.19 -12.45
N GLN A 710 45.29 -3.60 -13.12
CA GLN A 710 44.62 -4.23 -14.26
C GLN A 710 45.56 -4.44 -15.46
N GLU A 711 46.39 -3.45 -15.79
CA GLU A 711 47.42 -3.57 -16.83
C GLU A 711 48.40 -4.71 -16.53
N LEU A 712 48.87 -4.80 -15.28
CA LEU A 712 49.75 -5.87 -14.82
C LEU A 712 49.06 -7.24 -14.92
N GLU A 713 47.82 -7.35 -14.45
CA GLU A 713 47.04 -8.60 -14.51
C GLU A 713 46.75 -9.05 -15.94
N ASN A 714 46.43 -8.13 -16.84
CA ASN A 714 46.13 -8.44 -18.24
C ASN A 714 47.34 -9.02 -18.99
N VAL A 715 48.56 -8.62 -18.62
CA VAL A 715 49.79 -9.14 -19.23
C VAL A 715 50.27 -10.41 -18.52
N CYS A 716 50.19 -10.47 -17.20
CA CYS A 716 50.75 -11.57 -16.41
C CYS A 716 49.83 -12.79 -16.31
N ASN A 717 48.51 -12.61 -16.12
CA ASN A 717 47.58 -13.74 -15.91
C ASN A 717 47.46 -14.70 -17.10
N PRO A 718 47.43 -14.25 -18.37
CA PRO A 718 47.35 -15.17 -19.51
C PRO A 718 48.57 -16.08 -19.66
N VAL A 719 49.74 -15.58 -19.27
CA VAL A 719 51.01 -16.35 -19.32
C VAL A 719 51.08 -17.33 -18.15
N ILE A 720 50.70 -16.88 -16.95
CA ILE A 720 50.81 -17.65 -15.70
C ILE A 720 49.78 -18.79 -15.61
N ASN A 721 48.59 -18.59 -16.18
CA ASN A 721 47.50 -19.58 -16.15
C ASN A 721 47.45 -20.47 -17.41
N LYS A 722 48.48 -20.44 -18.26
CA LYS A 722 48.56 -21.29 -19.45
C LYS A 722 48.73 -22.76 -19.03
N PRO A 723 47.81 -23.67 -19.38
CA PRO A 723 47.88 -25.07 -18.94
C PRO A 723 49.03 -25.83 -19.60
N LYS A 724 49.55 -26.86 -18.91
CA LYS A 724 50.57 -27.76 -19.46
C LYS A 724 50.01 -28.53 -20.68
N PRO A 725 50.77 -28.67 -21.78
CA PRO A 725 50.41 -29.56 -22.89
C PRO A 725 50.30 -30.99 -22.38
N SER A 726 49.20 -31.68 -22.71
CA SER A 726 49.03 -33.12 -22.48
C SER A 726 50.03 -33.90 -23.33
N LEU A 727 50.78 -34.82 -22.72
CA LEU A 727 51.60 -35.79 -23.45
C LEU A 727 50.69 -36.89 -24.00
N GLU A 728 50.61 -37.03 -25.33
CA GLU A 728 50.24 -38.29 -25.99
C GLU A 728 51.53 -39.07 -26.27
N GLU A 729 51.59 -40.31 -25.77
CA GLU A 729 52.74 -41.22 -25.86
C GLU A 729 52.99 -41.71 -27.31
N ALA A 730 54.27 -41.96 -27.62
CA ALA A 730 54.72 -42.63 -28.82
C ALA A 730 54.19 -44.07 -28.91
N PRO A 731 53.86 -44.62 -30.09
CA PRO A 731 53.54 -46.04 -30.22
C PRO A 731 54.64 -46.83 -30.94
N GLU A 732 55.40 -47.60 -30.15
CA GLU A 732 56.06 -48.85 -30.54
C GLU A 732 55.52 -49.99 -29.64
N ALA A 733 55.29 -51.15 -30.26
CA ALA A 733 55.03 -52.46 -29.64
C ALA A 733 56.34 -53.02 -29.00
N SER A 734 56.32 -53.76 -27.89
CA SER A 734 55.88 -55.17 -27.71
C SER A 734 55.10 -55.38 -26.38
N ASP A 735 53.91 -56.01 -26.29
CA ASP A 735 53.33 -57.18 -26.99
C ASP A 735 51.77 -57.26 -26.84
N GLN A 736 51.07 -57.80 -27.86
CA GLN A 736 49.73 -58.48 -28.03
C GLN A 736 48.51 -58.26 -27.05
N SER A 737 47.21 -58.35 -27.43
CA SER A 737 46.45 -58.71 -28.65
C SER A 737 44.91 -58.45 -28.56
N ALA A 738 44.28 -58.24 -29.75
CA ALA A 738 42.96 -58.62 -30.32
C ALA A 738 41.54 -58.50 -29.65
N GLU A 739 40.67 -57.76 -30.37
CA GLU A 739 39.27 -57.99 -30.84
C GLU A 739 38.05 -58.42 -29.95
N ALA A 740 37.03 -57.53 -29.98
CA ALA A 740 35.59 -57.71 -30.25
C ALA A 740 34.56 -58.25 -29.20
N HIS A 741 33.45 -57.48 -29.15
CA HIS A 741 32.04 -57.81 -28.85
C HIS A 741 31.45 -57.76 -27.41
N ASN A 742 30.29 -57.10 -27.36
CA ASN A 742 29.21 -57.06 -26.36
C ASN A 742 29.43 -56.30 -25.04
N GLY A 743 28.39 -55.56 -24.62
CA GLY A 743 28.28 -54.95 -23.28
C GLY A 743 28.28 -56.01 -22.16
N PRO A 744 27.96 -55.68 -20.89
CA PRO A 744 27.16 -54.54 -20.44
C PRO A 744 27.61 -53.97 -19.07
N ALA A 745 26.74 -53.16 -18.46
CA ALA A 745 26.35 -53.24 -17.06
C ALA A 745 27.29 -53.89 -16.02
N ALA A 746 27.50 -53.12 -14.95
CA ALA A 746 27.23 -53.45 -13.54
C ALA A 746 27.91 -54.66 -12.87
N ALA A 747 28.21 -54.42 -11.58
CA ALA A 747 28.32 -55.38 -10.49
C ALA A 747 29.53 -56.33 -10.58
N GLU A 748 30.21 -56.79 -9.55
CA GLU A 748 30.14 -56.86 -8.08
C GLU A 748 31.50 -57.52 -7.71
N GLY A 749 32.16 -57.38 -6.57
CA GLY A 749 31.80 -56.84 -5.28
C GLY A 749 32.82 -57.33 -4.24
N LYS A 750 32.66 -56.78 -3.02
CA LYS A 750 33.13 -57.27 -1.71
C LYS A 750 34.65 -57.16 -1.45
N ALA A 751 35.08 -56.54 -0.35
CA ALA A 751 34.49 -56.62 0.99
C ALA A 751 34.50 -55.28 1.78
N GLU A 752 33.31 -54.98 2.32
CA GLU A 752 32.99 -54.46 3.68
C GLU A 752 33.81 -53.30 4.27
N ALA A 753 33.24 -52.08 4.41
CA ALA A 753 32.31 -51.61 5.46
C ALA A 753 32.96 -51.58 6.87
N LYS A 754 33.05 -50.47 7.60
CA LYS A 754 32.02 -49.53 8.15
C LYS A 754 32.76 -48.25 8.62
N GLY A 755 32.20 -47.06 8.78
CA GLY A 755 30.84 -46.54 8.76
C GLY A 755 30.82 -45.10 9.31
N ASN A 756 29.74 -44.38 9.01
CA ASN A 756 29.22 -43.16 9.65
C ASN A 756 30.11 -41.92 9.81
N GLN A 757 29.77 -40.85 9.06
CA GLN A 757 29.79 -39.49 9.61
C GLN A 757 28.35 -38.97 9.72
N GLN A 758 27.89 -38.94 10.97
CA GLN A 758 26.72 -38.20 11.41
C GLN A 758 27.20 -36.81 11.86
N THR A 759 26.51 -35.79 11.37
CA THR A 759 26.56 -34.41 11.81
C THR A 759 26.25 -34.27 13.31
N LYS A 760 26.95 -33.37 14.01
CA LYS A 760 26.51 -32.64 15.22
C LYS A 760 27.50 -31.50 15.51
N SER A 761 27.08 -30.25 15.40
CA SER A 761 26.49 -29.39 16.45
C SER A 761 27.53 -28.81 17.41
N GLY A 762 27.59 -27.49 17.49
CA GLY A 762 28.27 -26.78 18.56
C GLY A 762 27.59 -25.44 18.78
N LYS A 763 26.82 -25.35 19.86
CA LYS A 763 26.21 -24.13 20.41
C LYS A 763 26.56 -24.11 21.90
N GLU A 764 26.79 -22.91 22.43
CA GLU A 764 26.88 -22.52 23.86
C GLU A 764 28.17 -22.99 24.59
N MET A 765 28.76 -22.22 25.53
CA MET A 765 28.22 -21.22 26.48
C MET A 765 29.35 -20.33 27.07
N GLU A 766 28.93 -19.26 27.77
CA GLU A 766 29.56 -18.31 28.73
C GLU A 766 30.91 -18.70 29.38
N VAL A 767 31.79 -17.80 29.85
CA VAL A 767 31.75 -16.85 31.01
C VAL A 767 33.08 -16.05 30.91
N ASP A 768 33.24 -14.73 31.12
CA ASP A 768 32.97 -13.81 32.25
C ASP A 768 32.60 -12.40 31.74
#